data_AF-A0A936IRL5-F1
#
_entry.id   AF-A0A936IRL5-F1
#
_cell.length_a   1.000
_cell.length_b   1.000
_cell.length_c   1.000
_cell.angle_alpha   90.00
_cell.angle_beta   90.00
_cell.angle_gamma   90.00
#
_symmetry.space_group_name_H-M   'P 1'
#
loop_
_entity.id
_entity.type
_entity.pdbx_description
1 polymer ?
#
loop_
_entity_poly.entity_id
_entity_poly.type
_entity_poly.pdbx_seq_one_letter_code
_entity_poly.pdbx_strand_id
1 'polypeptide(L)'
;MASSGPGGVFTFYSFSGGTGRSSAAANIGCRLARNCAGSGEVLLIDWSLEAPSLHLYFPEVLDGADGEPGLLDLFLRIADAPDWAALEPESCALPTGTPGLSLLKAGRFDSNYYAAASGFHWQDAAGAAPALMARLRRRYRYILIDSRSGINDLSGLCAMMLPDKLVTVFAPSRASVAGACDVVRLAAEYRRTHQPDHPLTVYPLPSRIDVAEPGLPDHWRFGDGNGHAGYQDRFEQLFAELFGAEGCDLGPYFAQVTLPYSPRYAFGEGLVTDDVPSPLGAAYAAMARRLAGTAHPWEDPPAPAQAPDQHAYYLQLVPKLMAAHDREKLGCAFQKLAAVEGQRGHAMEARAYYAQALSLFRQLDVRPRLAALLAEMGRFEARVAASADAAQYLNEAEGLSRHGGDRRLHATVLAALGDLAHAGGRSEEARSYYRDAADVFRELRDHAALGTVFTSLAAIDRSLRRPQAEIYFQQAVECFRAERDGPGTAAALHRLADYLLRRGRLDDAGIHYSSAAELYRAASENTGLAQALQGMAEVDLRTRKLGLSEQRFEEAISLLRASGDLAALASALHAKSSLCARQGRLDASRALLEEAIGLFGEAGNQLGIANGYRSLGDLDRRAGRTEAARTTYGLAMDLFGAQGHVVGQANTLQSLGDLDRRSGNVEGARSSYRQAIQLYRTQRANLGMANALKSLGDLEADCGAHVLAFDHYNQAIDLYGAEQNAIGKANALQSMGDLLRAQKRYLEAEERYREARGIYETENNKTGLAYTLAELARVAHALCDFALSVKYLEQARETAPASTAVQDYLITVERELRRH
;
A
#
# COMPACT_ATOMS: atom_id res chain seq x y z
N MET A 1 -1.89 -30.43 34.80
CA MET A 1 -0.89 -30.43 33.70
C MET A 1 -0.44 -28.99 33.52
N ALA A 2 0.83 -28.69 33.77
CA ALA A 2 1.39 -27.34 33.71
C ALA A 2 1.38 -26.85 32.25
N SER A 3 0.79 -25.68 32.01
CA SER A 3 0.73 -25.03 30.70
C SER A 3 2.13 -24.57 30.28
N SER A 4 2.67 -25.14 29.22
CA SER A 4 4.04 -24.92 28.72
C SER A 4 4.11 -23.76 27.72
N GLY A 5 3.75 -22.55 28.15
CA GLY A 5 3.93 -21.30 27.39
C GLY A 5 4.24 -20.13 28.34
N PRO A 6 4.86 -19.02 27.85
CA PRO A 6 5.34 -17.93 28.70
C PRO A 6 4.16 -17.07 29.20
N GLY A 7 3.59 -17.44 30.34
CA GLY A 7 2.68 -16.60 31.13
C GLY A 7 3.47 -15.70 32.11
N GLY A 8 2.87 -14.63 32.61
CA GLY A 8 3.57 -13.73 33.53
C GLY A 8 2.79 -12.56 34.12
N VAL A 9 3.45 -11.84 35.02
CA VAL A 9 2.98 -10.60 35.66
C VAL A 9 3.49 -9.40 34.86
N PHE A 10 2.57 -8.62 34.31
CA PHE A 10 2.85 -7.46 33.47
C PHE A 10 2.38 -6.20 34.19
N THR A 11 3.30 -5.35 34.63
CA THR A 11 2.94 -4.08 35.25
C THR A 11 2.93 -2.97 34.21
N PHE A 12 1.81 -2.27 34.10
CA PHE A 12 1.71 -0.99 33.42
C PHE A 12 2.04 0.11 34.43
N TYR A 13 3.08 0.89 34.15
CA TYR A 13 3.58 1.98 34.97
C TYR A 13 3.63 3.29 34.19
N SER A 14 3.43 4.42 34.85
CA SER A 14 3.63 5.75 34.25
C SER A 14 4.13 6.75 35.28
N PHE A 15 5.17 7.50 34.95
CA PHE A 15 5.70 8.54 35.85
C PHE A 15 4.72 9.70 36.03
N SER A 16 4.13 10.19 34.94
CA SER A 16 3.13 11.26 34.97
C SER A 16 1.70 10.72 34.93
N GLY A 17 0.75 11.45 35.53
CA GLY A 17 -0.68 11.19 35.34
C GLY A 17 -1.14 11.48 33.90
N GLY A 18 -2.30 10.95 33.51
CA GLY A 18 -2.94 11.28 32.23
C GLY A 18 -2.26 10.72 30.98
N THR A 19 -1.41 9.69 31.09
CA THR A 19 -0.75 9.02 29.95
C THR A 19 -1.62 7.95 29.29
N GLY A 20 -2.80 7.62 29.84
CA GLY A 20 -3.67 6.55 29.34
C GLY A 20 -3.26 5.14 29.77
N ARG A 21 -2.52 4.99 30.87
CA ARG A 21 -2.04 3.71 31.41
C ARG A 21 -3.17 2.69 31.66
N SER A 22 -4.23 3.07 32.38
CA SER A 22 -5.36 2.19 32.69
C SER A 22 -6.11 1.76 31.41
N SER A 23 -6.25 2.68 30.45
CA SER A 23 -6.80 2.38 29.12
C SER A 23 -5.95 1.36 28.36
N ALA A 24 -4.62 1.51 28.40
CA ALA A 24 -3.70 0.56 27.78
C ALA A 24 -3.79 -0.83 28.43
N ALA A 25 -3.81 -0.91 29.76
CA ALA A 25 -3.96 -2.16 30.51
C ALA A 25 -5.28 -2.86 30.14
N ALA A 26 -6.41 -2.14 30.16
CA ALA A 26 -7.73 -2.70 29.83
C ALA A 26 -7.82 -3.22 28.39
N ASN A 27 -7.39 -2.41 27.41
CA ASN A 27 -7.44 -2.78 25.99
C ASN A 27 -6.50 -3.95 25.66
N ILE A 28 -5.28 -3.95 26.19
CA ILE A 28 -4.31 -5.03 25.97
C ILE A 28 -4.77 -6.31 26.68
N GLY A 29 -5.34 -6.21 27.88
CA GLY A 29 -5.94 -7.33 28.62
C GLY A 29 -7.06 -8.02 27.83
N CYS A 30 -7.98 -7.24 27.25
CA CYS A 30 -9.03 -7.77 26.38
C CYS A 30 -8.47 -8.56 25.19
N ARG A 31 -7.38 -8.07 24.58
CA ARG A 31 -6.76 -8.72 23.42
C ARG A 31 -5.99 -9.99 23.80
N LEU A 32 -5.28 -9.97 24.93
CA LEU A 32 -4.63 -11.17 25.46
C LEU A 32 -5.67 -12.25 25.77
N ALA A 33 -6.80 -11.89 26.36
CA ALA A 33 -7.88 -12.84 26.67
C ALA A 33 -8.48 -13.47 25.40
N ARG A 34 -8.76 -12.66 24.37
CA ARG A 34 -9.26 -13.15 23.07
C ARG A 34 -8.28 -14.12 22.37
N ASN A 35 -6.98 -13.91 22.54
CA ASN A 35 -5.95 -14.75 21.92
C ASN A 35 -5.62 -16.03 22.71
N CYS A 36 -6.11 -16.16 23.96
CA CYS A 36 -5.92 -17.34 24.78
C CYS A 36 -6.99 -18.41 24.46
N ALA A 37 -6.81 -19.14 23.37
CA ALA A 37 -7.67 -20.30 23.06
C ALA A 37 -7.43 -21.44 24.08
N GLY A 38 -8.21 -21.46 25.16
CA GLY A 38 -8.50 -22.66 25.95
C GLY A 38 -7.47 -23.18 26.97
N SER A 39 -6.43 -22.43 27.35
CA SER A 39 -5.44 -22.92 28.33
C SER A 39 -4.99 -21.93 29.43
N GLY A 40 -5.65 -20.79 29.60
CA GLY A 40 -5.42 -19.91 30.75
C GLY A 40 -6.22 -18.61 30.69
N GLU A 41 -6.64 -18.11 31.86
CA GLU A 41 -7.39 -16.85 32.00
C GLU A 41 -6.45 -15.65 32.19
N VAL A 42 -6.94 -14.46 31.86
CA VAL A 42 -6.27 -13.18 32.08
C VAL A 42 -6.89 -12.49 33.29
N LEU A 43 -6.07 -11.96 34.18
CA LEU A 43 -6.50 -11.15 35.32
C LEU A 43 -5.97 -9.71 35.15
N LEU A 44 -6.87 -8.73 35.21
CA LEU A 44 -6.53 -7.33 35.42
C LEU A 44 -6.60 -7.01 36.92
N ILE A 45 -5.66 -6.22 37.42
CA ILE A 45 -5.62 -5.78 38.81
C ILE A 45 -5.50 -4.26 38.84
N ASP A 46 -6.46 -3.60 39.50
CA ASP A 46 -6.39 -2.16 39.75
C ASP A 46 -5.60 -1.90 41.04
N TRP A 47 -4.34 -1.49 40.89
CA TRP A 47 -3.46 -1.16 42.02
C TRP A 47 -3.47 0.35 42.32
N SER A 48 -4.23 1.15 41.56
CA SER A 48 -4.35 2.60 41.78
C SER A 48 -5.38 2.89 42.88
N LEU A 49 -5.04 2.60 44.14
CA LEU A 49 -6.01 2.71 45.25
C LEU A 49 -6.59 4.12 45.45
N GLU A 50 -5.81 5.19 45.23
CA GLU A 50 -6.31 6.55 45.47
C GLU A 50 -7.10 7.13 44.29
N ALA A 51 -7.00 6.51 43.10
CA ALA A 51 -7.71 6.92 41.90
C ALA A 51 -8.03 5.69 41.02
N PRO A 52 -8.85 4.75 41.53
CA PRO A 52 -9.14 3.50 40.84
C PRO A 52 -10.01 3.78 39.61
N SER A 53 -9.72 3.13 38.50
CA SER A 53 -10.39 3.44 37.22
C SER A 53 -10.60 2.24 36.31
N LEU A 54 -9.98 1.09 36.55
CA LEU A 54 -10.14 -0.05 35.64
C LEU A 54 -11.58 -0.59 35.60
N HIS A 55 -12.27 -0.60 36.73
CA HIS A 55 -13.66 -1.05 36.84
C HIS A 55 -14.61 -0.25 35.94
N LEU A 56 -14.31 1.03 35.69
CA LEU A 56 -15.10 1.92 34.84
C LEU A 56 -15.10 1.49 33.36
N TYR A 57 -14.12 0.71 32.90
CA TYR A 57 -14.06 0.20 31.52
C TYR A 57 -14.98 -1.01 31.28
N PHE A 58 -15.57 -1.58 32.33
CA PHE A 58 -16.34 -2.82 32.26
C PHE A 58 -17.72 -2.64 32.91
N PRO A 59 -18.77 -2.37 32.11
CA PRO A 59 -20.14 -2.18 32.61
C PRO A 59 -20.65 -3.32 33.48
N GLU A 60 -20.28 -4.57 33.17
CA GLU A 60 -20.70 -5.74 33.93
C GLU A 60 -20.15 -5.77 35.37
N VAL A 61 -19.05 -5.05 35.62
CA VAL A 61 -18.49 -4.87 36.96
C VAL A 61 -19.13 -3.66 37.67
N LEU A 62 -19.53 -2.64 36.92
CA LEU A 62 -20.18 -1.44 37.46
C LEU A 62 -21.59 -1.72 37.99
N ASP A 63 -22.35 -2.58 37.30
CA ASP A 63 -23.74 -2.87 37.64
C ASP A 63 -23.86 -3.87 38.81
N GLY A 64 -23.45 -3.44 40.01
CA GLY A 64 -23.76 -4.12 41.28
C GLY A 64 -22.59 -4.69 42.08
N ALA A 65 -21.33 -4.46 41.69
CA ALA A 65 -20.16 -5.01 42.39
C ALA A 65 -19.43 -4.02 43.31
N ASP A 66 -19.97 -2.82 43.57
CA ASP A 66 -19.36 -1.83 44.48
C ASP A 66 -19.12 -2.42 45.88
N GLY A 67 -20.07 -3.23 46.36
CA GLY A 67 -20.00 -3.94 47.63
C GLY A 67 -19.14 -5.20 47.65
N GLU A 68 -18.55 -5.64 46.54
CA GLU A 68 -17.67 -6.81 46.54
C GLU A 68 -16.27 -6.47 47.08
N PRO A 69 -15.56 -7.38 47.75
CA PRO A 69 -14.17 -7.13 48.18
C PRO A 69 -13.22 -7.02 46.98
N GLY A 70 -12.15 -6.24 47.11
CA GLY A 70 -11.09 -6.10 46.11
C GLY A 70 -9.68 -6.20 46.69
N LEU A 71 -8.70 -5.63 46.00
CA LEU A 71 -7.28 -5.74 46.33
C LEU A 71 -6.95 -5.24 47.75
N LEU A 72 -7.45 -4.06 48.13
CA LEU A 72 -7.25 -3.49 49.47
C LEU A 72 -7.84 -4.39 50.56
N ASP A 73 -9.05 -4.92 50.35
CA ASP A 73 -9.70 -5.84 51.30
C ASP A 73 -8.87 -7.12 51.50
N LEU A 74 -8.25 -7.65 50.45
CA LEU A 74 -7.35 -8.80 50.57
C LEU A 74 -6.14 -8.48 51.43
N PHE A 75 -5.50 -7.33 51.23
CA PHE A 75 -4.34 -6.93 52.01
C PHE A 75 -4.66 -6.61 53.47
N LEU A 76 -5.82 -5.99 53.74
CA LEU A 76 -6.31 -5.79 55.11
C LEU A 76 -6.54 -7.13 55.82
N ARG A 77 -7.14 -8.12 55.13
CA ARG A 77 -7.33 -9.47 55.69
C ARG A 77 -6.01 -10.18 55.97
N ILE A 78 -5.01 -10.02 55.09
CA ILE A 78 -3.67 -10.58 55.28
C ILE A 78 -2.98 -9.94 56.48
N ALA A 79 -3.15 -8.63 56.69
CA ALA A 79 -2.60 -7.91 57.83
C ALA A 79 -3.24 -8.35 59.16
N ASP A 80 -4.56 -8.59 59.16
CA ASP A 80 -5.31 -9.03 60.36
C ASP A 80 -5.08 -10.51 60.70
N ALA A 81 -4.91 -11.39 59.70
CA ALA A 81 -4.67 -12.81 59.88
C ALA A 81 -3.82 -13.40 58.72
N PRO A 82 -2.49 -13.62 58.92
CA PRO A 82 -1.57 -14.06 57.87
C PRO A 82 -1.70 -15.56 57.51
N ASP A 83 -2.91 -16.12 57.52
CA ASP A 83 -3.19 -17.48 57.06
C ASP A 83 -3.46 -17.50 55.55
N TRP A 84 -2.39 -17.68 54.78
CA TRP A 84 -2.45 -17.81 53.33
C TRP A 84 -3.22 -19.04 52.82
N ALA A 85 -3.45 -20.06 53.67
CA ALA A 85 -4.18 -21.27 53.28
C ALA A 85 -5.70 -21.03 53.25
N ALA A 86 -6.20 -20.11 54.08
CA ALA A 86 -7.62 -19.73 54.14
C ALA A 86 -7.98 -18.59 53.17
N LEU A 87 -7.00 -17.95 52.53
CA LEU A 87 -7.22 -16.87 51.58
C LEU A 87 -7.52 -17.42 50.17
N GLU A 88 -8.69 -17.08 49.64
CA GLU A 88 -9.10 -17.37 48.26
C GLU A 88 -9.13 -16.07 47.43
N PRO A 89 -7.97 -15.51 47.03
CA PRO A 89 -7.92 -14.23 46.32
C PRO A 89 -8.64 -14.26 44.98
N GLU A 90 -8.80 -15.44 44.37
CA GLU A 90 -9.56 -15.62 43.14
C GLU A 90 -11.06 -15.35 43.33
N SER A 91 -11.59 -15.45 44.56
CA SER A 91 -13.00 -15.14 44.86
C SER A 91 -13.33 -13.65 44.75
N CYS A 92 -12.32 -12.78 44.82
CA CYS A 92 -12.47 -11.33 44.65
C CYS A 92 -12.31 -10.88 43.18
N ALA A 93 -12.00 -11.81 42.27
CA ALA A 93 -11.88 -11.51 40.85
C ALA A 93 -13.26 -11.59 40.19
N LEU A 94 -13.67 -10.50 39.55
CA LEU A 94 -14.98 -10.36 38.93
C LEU A 94 -14.90 -10.63 37.43
N PRO A 95 -15.85 -11.36 36.83
CA PRO A 95 -15.87 -11.56 35.38
C PRO A 95 -16.10 -10.24 34.67
N THR A 96 -15.43 -10.05 33.53
CA THR A 96 -15.73 -8.93 32.62
C THR A 96 -16.66 -9.40 31.50
N GLY A 97 -17.27 -8.49 30.74
CA GLY A 97 -17.97 -8.83 29.49
C GLY A 97 -17.09 -9.47 28.41
N THR A 98 -15.76 -9.51 28.60
CA THR A 98 -14.82 -10.19 27.69
C THR A 98 -14.53 -11.62 28.16
N PRO A 99 -14.84 -12.66 27.36
CA PRO A 99 -14.57 -14.04 27.72
C PRO A 99 -13.10 -14.29 28.06
N GLY A 100 -12.84 -14.93 29.21
CA GLY A 100 -11.49 -15.26 29.66
C GLY A 100 -10.73 -14.11 30.34
N LEU A 101 -11.37 -12.97 30.59
CA LEU A 101 -10.81 -11.82 31.31
C LEU A 101 -11.59 -11.58 32.61
N SER A 102 -10.87 -11.55 33.74
CA SER A 102 -11.39 -11.17 35.06
C SER A 102 -10.70 -9.90 35.56
N LEU A 103 -11.37 -9.16 36.45
CA LEU A 103 -10.87 -7.95 37.08
C LEU A 103 -10.89 -8.09 38.61
N LEU A 104 -9.73 -7.90 39.23
CA LEU A 104 -9.61 -7.62 40.66
C LEU A 104 -9.57 -6.09 40.84
N LYS A 105 -10.70 -5.52 41.28
CA LYS A 105 -10.82 -4.08 41.53
C LYS A 105 -10.00 -3.66 42.76
N ALA A 106 -9.78 -2.34 42.88
CA ALA A 106 -8.92 -1.77 43.92
C ALA A 106 -9.42 -2.05 45.35
N GLY A 107 -10.73 -2.12 45.55
CA GLY A 107 -11.34 -2.51 46.82
C GLY A 107 -12.86 -2.46 46.77
N ARG A 108 -13.50 -2.66 47.91
CA ARG A 108 -14.92 -2.40 48.15
C ARG A 108 -15.18 -0.89 48.15
N PHE A 109 -15.96 -0.39 47.19
CA PHE A 109 -16.26 1.04 47.03
C PHE A 109 -17.44 1.47 47.92
N ASP A 110 -17.38 1.11 49.20
CA ASP A 110 -18.33 1.59 50.20
C ASP A 110 -17.93 2.97 50.77
N SER A 111 -18.70 3.47 51.73
CA SER A 111 -18.42 4.76 52.37
C SER A 111 -17.09 4.82 53.14
N ASN A 112 -16.46 3.68 53.42
CA ASN A 112 -15.21 3.58 54.19
C ASN A 112 -13.97 3.39 53.29
N TYR A 113 -14.14 3.11 52.00
CA TYR A 113 -13.04 2.82 51.06
C TYR A 113 -11.86 3.80 51.16
N TYR A 114 -12.12 5.10 50.99
CA TYR A 114 -11.06 6.10 50.96
C TYR A 114 -10.34 6.27 52.31
N ALA A 115 -11.06 6.07 53.41
CA ALA A 115 -10.47 6.09 54.75
C ALA A 115 -9.54 4.89 54.94
N ALA A 116 -9.97 3.69 54.54
CA ALA A 116 -9.16 2.48 54.57
C ALA A 116 -7.93 2.58 53.65
N ALA A 117 -8.11 3.07 52.41
CA ALA A 117 -7.03 3.22 51.43
C ALA A 117 -5.96 4.23 51.90
N SER A 118 -6.38 5.33 52.55
CA SER A 118 -5.46 6.35 53.06
C SER A 118 -4.73 5.92 54.34
N GLY A 119 -5.36 5.07 55.15
CA GLY A 119 -4.79 4.55 56.40
C GLY A 119 -3.91 3.30 56.23
N PHE A 120 -3.85 2.72 55.03
CA PHE A 120 -3.12 1.48 54.80
C PHE A 120 -1.62 1.69 54.56
N HIS A 121 -0.78 1.06 55.37
CA HIS A 121 0.68 1.16 55.31
C HIS A 121 1.30 0.01 54.51
N TRP A 122 1.80 0.30 53.31
CA TRP A 122 2.31 -0.72 52.37
C TRP A 122 3.61 -1.41 52.80
N GLN A 123 4.37 -0.81 53.72
CA GLN A 123 5.58 -1.44 54.26
C GLN A 123 5.27 -2.76 54.98
N ASP A 124 4.10 -2.86 55.61
CA ASP A 124 3.66 -4.05 56.34
C ASP A 124 3.18 -5.18 55.41
N ALA A 125 2.81 -4.83 54.17
CA ALA A 125 2.30 -5.76 53.16
C ALA A 125 3.27 -6.03 52.00
N ALA A 126 4.45 -5.40 51.98
CA ALA A 126 5.45 -5.55 50.93
C ALA A 126 5.89 -7.01 50.72
N GLY A 127 5.99 -7.80 51.80
CA GLY A 127 6.29 -9.23 51.75
C GLY A 127 5.11 -10.11 51.28
N ALA A 128 3.88 -9.61 51.42
CA ALA A 128 2.67 -10.32 51.02
C ALA A 128 2.38 -10.20 49.52
N ALA A 129 2.74 -9.09 48.90
CA ALA A 129 2.42 -8.84 47.48
C ALA A 129 3.01 -9.89 46.51
N PRO A 130 4.29 -10.31 46.63
CA PRO A 130 4.82 -11.42 45.81
C PRO A 130 4.11 -12.75 46.06
N ALA A 131 3.75 -13.05 47.30
CA ALA A 131 3.03 -14.28 47.66
C ALA A 131 1.62 -14.30 47.05
N LEU A 132 0.91 -13.16 47.05
CA LEU A 132 -0.37 -13.00 46.37
C LEU A 132 -0.23 -13.24 44.86
N MET A 133 0.78 -12.65 44.20
CA MET A 133 1.02 -12.89 42.78
C MET A 133 1.33 -14.36 42.48
N ALA A 134 2.16 -15.00 43.30
CA ALA A 134 2.47 -16.43 43.16
C ALA A 134 1.22 -17.32 43.29
N ARG A 135 0.26 -16.94 44.14
CA ARG A 135 -1.04 -17.62 44.27
C ARG A 135 -1.89 -17.45 43.02
N LEU A 136 -2.07 -16.21 42.55
CA LEU A 136 -2.90 -15.89 41.38
C LEU A 136 -2.35 -16.52 40.09
N ARG A 137 -1.02 -16.66 39.96
CA ARG A 137 -0.37 -17.34 38.81
C ARG A 137 -0.73 -18.82 38.68
N ARG A 138 -1.28 -19.45 39.72
CA ARG A 138 -1.80 -20.83 39.63
C ARG A 138 -3.06 -20.94 38.77
N ARG A 139 -3.83 -19.84 38.66
CA ARG A 139 -5.10 -19.79 37.94
C ARG A 139 -5.02 -18.97 36.64
N TYR A 140 -4.31 -17.85 36.70
CA TYR A 140 -4.23 -16.89 35.60
C TYR A 140 -2.89 -17.01 34.88
N ARG A 141 -2.94 -17.11 33.56
CA ARG A 141 -1.75 -17.19 32.71
C ARG A 141 -1.08 -15.81 32.57
N TYR A 142 -1.89 -14.77 32.43
CA TYR A 142 -1.42 -13.39 32.34
C TYR A 142 -2.08 -12.57 33.45
N ILE A 143 -1.26 -11.86 34.23
CA ILE A 143 -1.73 -10.93 35.27
C ILE A 143 -1.25 -9.54 34.89
N LEU A 144 -2.17 -8.62 34.64
CA LEU A 144 -1.88 -7.25 34.25
C LEU A 144 -2.18 -6.32 35.42
N ILE A 145 -1.17 -5.58 35.87
CA ILE A 145 -1.27 -4.65 37.00
C ILE A 145 -1.31 -3.23 36.46
N ASP A 146 -2.37 -2.48 36.78
CA ASP A 146 -2.41 -1.02 36.60
C ASP A 146 -1.84 -0.35 37.86
N SER A 147 -0.56 0.04 37.81
CA SER A 147 0.14 0.60 38.99
C SER A 147 -0.38 1.99 39.36
N ARG A 148 0.05 2.56 40.48
CA ARG A 148 -0.08 4.01 40.72
C ARG A 148 0.93 4.81 39.87
N SER A 149 0.63 6.08 39.54
CA SER A 149 1.59 6.98 38.87
C SER A 149 2.59 7.59 39.86
N GLY A 150 3.74 8.01 39.35
CA GLY A 150 4.78 8.72 40.11
C GLY A 150 5.69 7.78 40.90
N ILE A 151 6.49 8.35 41.81
CA ILE A 151 7.45 7.62 42.65
C ILE A 151 6.94 7.64 44.10
N ASN A 152 6.38 6.51 44.53
CA ASN A 152 5.87 6.22 45.86
C ASN A 152 6.00 4.71 46.17
N ASP A 153 5.82 4.31 47.42
CA ASP A 153 5.97 2.91 47.86
C ASP A 153 5.19 1.91 46.97
N LEU A 154 3.95 2.27 46.61
CA LEU A 154 3.07 1.51 45.73
C LEU A 154 3.66 1.28 44.33
N SER A 155 4.10 2.35 43.68
CA SER A 155 4.75 2.30 42.36
C SER A 155 6.08 1.54 42.40
N GLY A 156 6.82 1.60 43.51
CA GLY A 156 8.05 0.85 43.70
C GLY A 156 7.81 -0.66 43.74
N LEU A 157 6.82 -1.11 44.52
CA LEU A 157 6.40 -2.52 44.53
C LEU A 157 5.99 -2.98 43.13
N CYS A 158 5.11 -2.22 42.47
CA CYS A 158 4.55 -2.59 41.17
C CYS A 158 5.58 -2.55 40.03
N ALA A 159 6.52 -1.61 40.04
CA ALA A 159 7.49 -1.45 38.96
C ALA A 159 8.76 -2.28 39.16
N MET A 160 9.15 -2.56 40.41
CA MET A 160 10.44 -3.21 40.72
C MET A 160 10.26 -4.66 41.17
N MET A 161 9.32 -4.96 42.08
CA MET A 161 9.24 -6.26 42.76
C MET A 161 8.31 -7.28 42.09
N LEU A 162 7.18 -6.83 41.54
CA LEU A 162 6.14 -7.73 41.02
C LEU A 162 6.29 -8.17 39.55
N PRO A 163 6.77 -7.33 38.60
CA PRO A 163 6.62 -7.63 37.18
C PRO A 163 7.67 -8.61 36.68
N ASP A 164 7.25 -9.55 35.83
CA ASP A 164 8.13 -10.21 34.88
C ASP A 164 8.43 -9.25 33.71
N LYS A 165 7.41 -8.47 33.33
CA LYS A 165 7.49 -7.45 32.28
C LYS A 165 6.99 -6.11 32.78
N LEU A 166 7.81 -5.07 32.62
CA LEU A 166 7.47 -3.70 32.97
C LEU A 166 7.12 -2.91 31.70
N VAL A 167 5.87 -2.50 31.57
CA VAL A 167 5.39 -1.64 30.48
C VAL A 167 5.42 -0.19 30.96
N THR A 168 6.34 0.61 30.42
CA THR A 168 6.47 2.02 30.79
C THR A 168 5.65 2.89 29.83
N VAL A 169 4.47 3.30 30.29
CA VAL A 169 3.55 4.16 29.54
C VAL A 169 3.91 5.62 29.77
N PHE A 170 4.33 6.33 28.73
CA PHE A 170 4.74 7.72 28.82
C PHE A 170 4.13 8.59 27.72
N ALA A 171 3.90 9.86 28.04
CA ALA A 171 3.60 10.88 27.05
C ALA A 171 4.93 11.44 26.49
N PRO A 172 4.96 12.02 25.27
CA PRO A 172 6.19 12.48 24.63
C PRO A 172 6.70 13.82 25.20
N SER A 173 6.73 13.95 26.53
CA SER A 173 7.30 15.09 27.24
C SER A 173 8.63 14.71 27.89
N ARG A 174 9.57 15.65 27.95
CA ARG A 174 10.91 15.43 28.52
C ARG A 174 10.85 14.88 29.95
N ALA A 175 9.93 15.38 30.77
CA ALA A 175 9.75 14.94 32.16
C ALA A 175 9.18 13.53 32.25
N SER A 176 8.19 13.18 31.41
CA SER A 176 7.58 11.84 31.41
C SER A 176 8.58 10.78 30.95
N VAL A 177 9.34 11.07 29.88
CA VAL A 177 10.38 10.17 29.35
C VAL A 177 11.52 10.00 30.34
N ALA A 178 12.06 11.09 30.91
CA ALA A 178 13.14 11.01 31.89
C ALA A 178 12.71 10.21 33.14
N GLY A 179 11.54 10.50 33.70
CA GLY A 179 11.04 9.78 34.87
C GLY A 179 10.73 8.30 34.58
N ALA A 180 10.33 7.96 33.35
CA ALA A 180 10.20 6.56 32.94
C ALA A 180 11.56 5.85 32.89
N CYS A 181 12.60 6.48 32.32
CA CYS A 181 13.96 5.93 32.30
C CYS A 181 14.52 5.75 33.72
N ASP A 182 14.31 6.71 34.62
CA ASP A 182 14.82 6.65 35.99
C ASP A 182 14.20 5.50 36.79
N VAL A 183 12.88 5.27 36.65
CA VAL A 183 12.24 4.10 37.28
C VAL A 183 12.72 2.79 36.67
N VAL A 184 13.00 2.74 35.37
CA VAL A 184 13.60 1.55 34.74
C VAL A 184 14.99 1.26 35.32
N ARG A 185 15.84 2.28 35.51
CA ARG A 185 17.15 2.10 36.17
C ARG A 185 16.99 1.54 37.58
N LEU A 186 16.10 2.14 38.38
CA LEU A 186 15.84 1.68 39.74
C LEU A 186 15.32 0.23 39.77
N ALA A 187 14.39 -0.12 38.87
CA ALA A 187 13.83 -1.46 38.79
C ALA A 187 14.87 -2.50 38.33
N ALA A 188 15.68 -2.18 37.32
CA ALA A 188 16.75 -3.06 36.84
C ALA A 188 17.82 -3.28 37.91
N GLU A 189 18.23 -2.21 38.61
CA GLU A 189 19.21 -2.29 39.69
C GLU A 189 18.69 -3.09 40.89
N TYR A 190 17.42 -2.86 41.27
CA TYR A 190 16.77 -3.66 42.31
C TYR A 190 16.74 -5.15 41.94
N ARG A 191 16.39 -5.48 40.70
CA ARG A 191 16.33 -6.87 40.21
C ARG A 191 17.70 -7.52 40.21
N ARG A 192 18.73 -6.82 39.74
CA ARG A 192 20.12 -7.29 39.74
C ARG A 192 20.64 -7.59 41.14
N THR A 193 20.25 -6.80 42.14
CA THR A 193 20.76 -6.88 43.52
C THR A 193 19.96 -7.82 44.42
N HIS A 194 18.64 -7.90 44.25
CA HIS A 194 17.74 -8.62 45.16
C HIS A 194 17.06 -9.85 44.54
N GLN A 195 17.00 -9.97 43.20
CA GLN A 195 16.35 -11.08 42.49
C GLN A 195 17.11 -11.46 41.19
N PRO A 196 18.39 -11.88 41.28
CA PRO A 196 19.25 -12.09 40.12
C PRO A 196 18.74 -13.20 39.17
N ASP A 197 18.01 -14.19 39.69
CA ASP A 197 17.45 -15.31 38.91
C ASP A 197 16.15 -14.94 38.17
N HIS A 198 15.65 -13.71 38.34
CA HIS A 198 14.37 -13.28 37.78
C HIS A 198 14.53 -11.96 36.97
N PRO A 199 15.14 -12.03 35.77
CA PRO A 199 15.44 -10.84 34.97
C PRO A 199 14.17 -10.10 34.55
N LEU A 200 14.26 -8.76 34.55
CA LEU A 200 13.16 -7.88 34.19
C LEU A 200 13.22 -7.53 32.70
N THR A 201 12.11 -7.72 31.98
CA THR A 201 11.99 -7.22 30.60
C THR A 201 11.20 -5.91 30.58
N VAL A 202 11.72 -4.89 29.91
CA VAL A 202 11.10 -3.55 29.87
C VAL A 202 10.54 -3.28 28.48
N TYR A 203 9.30 -2.79 28.40
CA TYR A 203 8.62 -2.43 27.16
C TYR A 203 8.19 -0.95 27.21
N PRO A 204 8.91 -0.04 26.52
CA PRO A 204 8.54 1.36 26.47
C PRO A 204 7.31 1.56 25.58
N LEU A 205 6.29 2.25 26.08
CA LEU A 205 5.02 2.45 25.39
C LEU A 205 4.70 3.95 25.27
N PRO A 206 5.06 4.58 24.13
CA PRO A 206 4.68 5.95 23.85
C PRO A 206 3.16 6.03 23.69
N SER A 207 2.54 6.96 24.41
CA SER A 207 1.08 7.06 24.48
C SER A 207 0.60 8.48 24.23
N ARG A 208 -0.61 8.58 23.66
CA ARG A 208 -1.28 9.83 23.27
C ARG A 208 -0.40 10.67 22.33
N ILE A 209 0.24 10.00 21.36
CA ILE A 209 1.02 10.69 20.33
C ILE A 209 0.06 11.34 19.35
N ASP A 210 0.01 12.68 19.34
CA ASP A 210 -0.79 13.40 18.37
C ASP A 210 -0.12 13.35 16.99
N VAL A 211 -0.78 12.68 16.05
CA VAL A 211 -0.34 12.54 14.66
C VAL A 211 -0.95 13.61 13.74
N ALA A 212 -1.74 14.54 14.28
CA ALA A 212 -2.37 15.60 13.50
C ALA A 212 -1.41 16.73 13.11
N GLU A 213 -0.34 16.94 13.87
CA GLU A 213 0.68 17.95 13.59
C GLU A 213 1.90 17.32 12.87
N PRO A 214 2.13 17.64 11.59
CA PRO A 214 3.24 17.06 10.83
C PRO A 214 4.60 17.35 11.46
N GLY A 215 5.45 16.33 11.58
CA GLY A 215 6.84 16.46 12.06
C GLY A 215 7.03 16.49 13.59
N LEU A 216 6.00 16.84 14.39
CA LEU A 216 6.11 16.81 15.85
C LEU A 216 6.33 15.40 16.44
N PRO A 217 5.63 14.34 15.96
CA PRO A 217 5.91 12.97 16.39
C PRO A 217 7.35 12.54 16.14
N ASP A 218 7.90 12.86 14.97
CA ASP A 218 9.29 12.55 14.60
C ASP A 218 10.27 13.32 15.48
N HIS A 219 9.99 14.59 15.74
CA HIS A 219 10.80 15.41 16.66
C HIS A 219 10.81 14.83 18.09
N TRP A 220 9.67 14.35 18.61
CA TRP A 220 9.64 13.71 19.94
C TRP A 220 10.37 12.38 19.96
N ARG A 221 10.31 11.62 18.85
CA ARG A 221 10.88 10.28 18.73
C ARG A 221 12.38 10.29 18.50
N PHE A 222 12.83 11.02 17.49
CA PHE A 222 14.22 11.05 17.02
C PHE A 222 15.01 12.22 17.58
N GLY A 223 14.34 13.26 18.07
CA GLY A 223 14.97 14.46 18.59
C GLY A 223 14.93 15.63 17.61
N ASP A 224 15.54 16.75 18.02
CA ASP A 224 15.38 18.04 17.35
C ASP A 224 16.59 18.49 16.52
N GLY A 225 17.60 17.63 16.38
CA GLY A 225 18.86 17.93 15.69
C GLY A 225 19.76 18.95 16.41
N ASN A 226 19.31 19.56 17.51
CA ASN A 226 20.02 20.57 18.30
C ASN A 226 20.58 20.00 19.61
N GLY A 227 20.88 18.69 19.62
CA GLY A 227 21.44 17.99 20.78
C GLY A 227 20.42 17.49 21.80
N HIS A 228 19.10 17.65 21.56
CA HIS A 228 18.09 17.00 22.40
C HIS A 228 17.67 15.66 21.81
N ALA A 229 18.16 14.58 22.42
CA ALA A 229 17.74 13.22 22.12
C ALA A 229 16.23 13.01 22.32
N GLY A 230 15.58 12.44 21.30
CA GLY A 230 14.20 11.97 21.37
C GLY A 230 14.05 10.74 22.27
N TYR A 231 12.82 10.28 22.48
CA TYR A 231 12.57 9.14 23.38
C TYR A 231 13.18 7.83 22.86
N GLN A 232 13.34 7.64 21.55
CA GLN A 232 13.90 6.41 21.00
C GLN A 232 15.37 6.24 21.42
N ASP A 233 16.21 7.22 21.11
CA ASP A 233 17.63 7.24 21.46
C ASP A 233 17.84 7.10 22.98
N ARG A 234 16.99 7.74 23.79
CA ARG A 234 17.04 7.61 25.25
C ARG A 234 16.80 6.18 25.75
N PHE A 235 15.86 5.46 25.16
CA PHE A 235 15.59 4.06 25.54
C PHE A 235 16.64 3.11 24.97
N GLU A 236 17.17 3.36 23.77
CA GLU A 236 18.27 2.58 23.18
C GLU A 236 19.55 2.69 24.03
N GLN A 237 19.92 3.91 24.43
CA GLN A 237 21.05 4.14 25.35
C GLN A 237 20.81 3.48 26.71
N LEU A 238 19.60 3.58 27.25
CA LEU A 238 19.23 2.93 28.50
C LEU A 238 19.34 1.40 28.41
N PHE A 239 18.97 0.81 27.27
CA PHE A 239 19.04 -0.63 27.08
C PHE A 239 20.47 -1.12 26.82
N ALA A 240 21.29 -0.32 26.13
CA ALA A 240 22.73 -0.57 26.05
C ALA A 240 23.37 -0.54 27.44
N GLU A 241 23.02 0.45 28.28
CA GLU A 241 23.51 0.62 29.66
C GLU A 241 23.12 -0.56 30.55
N LEU A 242 21.84 -0.95 30.57
CA LEU A 242 21.31 -1.88 31.56
C LEU A 242 21.33 -3.36 31.13
N PHE A 243 21.22 -3.62 29.82
CA PHE A 243 21.08 -4.97 29.28
C PHE A 243 22.24 -5.39 28.37
N GLY A 244 23.26 -4.54 28.18
CA GLY A 244 24.40 -4.82 27.31
C GLY A 244 24.02 -4.91 25.82
N ALA A 245 22.89 -4.31 25.43
CA ALA A 245 22.37 -4.33 24.07
C ALA A 245 23.04 -3.23 23.20
N GLU A 246 24.36 -3.31 23.01
CA GLU A 246 25.08 -2.38 22.12
C GLU A 246 24.55 -2.51 20.67
N GLY A 247 24.11 -1.39 20.08
CA GLY A 247 23.50 -1.39 18.75
C GLY A 247 22.00 -1.76 18.72
N CYS A 248 21.31 -1.71 19.87
CA CYS A 248 19.86 -1.83 19.99
C CYS A 248 19.13 -0.83 19.06
N ASP A 249 18.27 -1.34 18.18
CA ASP A 249 17.37 -0.53 17.34
C ASP A 249 15.91 -0.76 17.76
N LEU A 250 15.29 0.27 18.33
CA LEU A 250 13.87 0.28 18.70
C LEU A 250 12.97 0.87 17.59
N GLY A 251 13.54 1.16 16.42
CA GLY A 251 12.87 1.65 15.23
C GLY A 251 11.64 0.81 14.85
N PRO A 252 11.81 -0.48 14.54
CA PRO A 252 10.71 -1.38 14.20
C PRO A 252 9.70 -1.55 15.34
N TYR A 253 10.17 -1.53 16.59
CA TYR A 253 9.34 -1.67 17.78
C TYR A 253 8.39 -0.48 17.94
N PHE A 254 8.91 0.75 18.00
CA PHE A 254 8.08 1.95 18.20
C PHE A 254 7.17 2.23 17.01
N ALA A 255 7.52 1.80 15.79
CA ALA A 255 6.63 1.88 14.64
C ALA A 255 5.34 1.07 14.83
N GLN A 256 5.37 0.00 15.63
CA GLN A 256 4.24 -0.90 15.84
C GLN A 256 3.43 -0.59 17.09
N VAL A 257 4.08 -0.19 18.19
CA VAL A 257 3.42 -0.11 19.52
C VAL A 257 2.97 1.29 19.91
N THR A 258 3.37 2.33 19.19
CA THR A 258 3.03 3.73 19.52
C THR A 258 1.51 3.91 19.55
N LEU A 259 0.97 4.40 20.68
CA LEU A 259 -0.48 4.64 20.81
C LEU A 259 -0.81 6.07 20.32
N PRO A 260 -1.47 6.22 19.17
CA PRO A 260 -1.85 7.53 18.66
C PRO A 260 -2.96 8.15 19.52
N TYR A 261 -2.97 9.47 19.61
CA TYR A 261 -4.07 10.21 20.21
C TYR A 261 -5.34 10.01 19.36
N SER A 262 -6.43 9.56 20.00
CA SER A 262 -7.73 9.41 19.38
C SER A 262 -8.76 10.18 20.19
N PRO A 263 -9.37 11.26 19.67
CA PRO A 263 -10.36 12.05 20.42
C PRO A 263 -11.51 11.20 20.99
N ARG A 264 -11.92 10.15 20.27
CA ARG A 264 -12.98 9.22 20.66
C ARG A 264 -12.66 8.43 21.94
N TYR A 265 -11.38 8.12 22.16
CA TYR A 265 -10.91 7.30 23.28
C TYR A 265 -9.97 8.09 24.21
N ALA A 266 -9.85 9.40 24.01
CA ALA A 266 -9.02 10.28 24.83
C ALA A 266 -9.63 10.55 26.20
N PHE A 267 -10.97 10.53 26.27
CA PHE A 267 -11.80 10.80 27.43
C PHE A 267 -12.90 9.74 27.55
N GLY A 268 -13.26 9.40 28.79
CA GLY A 268 -14.17 8.31 29.10
C GLY A 268 -13.52 6.92 28.99
N GLU A 269 -14.16 5.93 29.59
CA GLU A 269 -13.62 4.58 29.79
C GLU A 269 -14.09 3.60 28.72
N GLY A 270 -13.87 3.97 27.45
CA GLY A 270 -14.24 3.15 26.29
C GLY A 270 -13.17 2.14 25.89
N LEU A 271 -13.57 0.89 25.62
CA LEU A 271 -12.73 -0.13 24.98
C LEU A 271 -12.73 0.05 23.46
N VAL A 272 -11.56 -0.13 22.84
CA VAL A 272 -11.40 -0.09 21.38
C VAL A 272 -11.87 -1.44 20.80
N THR A 273 -12.96 -1.42 20.04
CA THR A 273 -13.51 -2.62 19.39
C THR A 273 -12.81 -2.92 18.05
N ASP A 274 -12.87 -4.19 17.63
CA ASP A 274 -12.27 -4.67 16.38
C ASP A 274 -13.20 -4.49 15.16
N ASP A 275 -14.39 -3.94 15.36
CA ASP A 275 -15.42 -3.80 14.32
C ASP A 275 -15.02 -2.79 13.24
N VAL A 276 -14.14 -1.84 13.60
CA VAL A 276 -13.56 -0.85 12.69
C VAL A 276 -12.04 -0.86 12.88
N PRO A 277 -11.24 -1.21 11.84
CA PRO A 277 -9.80 -1.10 11.90
C PRO A 277 -9.38 0.32 12.30
N SER A 278 -8.56 0.45 13.34
CA SER A 278 -8.03 1.74 13.79
C SER A 278 -6.55 1.62 14.15
N PRO A 279 -5.74 2.67 13.90
CA PRO A 279 -4.33 2.69 14.29
C PRO A 279 -4.11 2.42 15.78
N LEU A 280 -4.97 2.96 16.65
CA LEU A 280 -4.93 2.70 18.09
C LEU A 280 -5.21 1.23 18.43
N GLY A 281 -6.21 0.62 17.78
CA GLY A 281 -6.50 -0.81 17.94
C GLY A 281 -5.35 -1.71 17.48
N ALA A 282 -4.72 -1.37 16.35
CA ALA A 282 -3.56 -2.07 15.82
C ALA A 282 -2.35 -2.00 16.76
N ALA A 283 -2.09 -0.84 17.36
CA ALA A 283 -1.01 -0.65 18.32
C ALA A 283 -1.23 -1.47 19.61
N TYR A 284 -2.47 -1.48 20.15
CA TYR A 284 -2.81 -2.37 21.27
C TYR A 284 -2.65 -3.85 20.92
N ALA A 285 -3.01 -4.27 19.71
CA ALA A 285 -2.83 -5.65 19.25
C ALA A 285 -1.35 -6.02 19.06
N ALA A 286 -0.52 -5.10 18.54
CA ALA A 286 0.92 -5.28 18.45
C ALA A 286 1.55 -5.44 19.84
N MET A 287 1.18 -4.56 20.78
CA MET A 287 1.68 -4.62 22.15
C MET A 287 1.24 -5.91 22.88
N ALA A 288 -0.01 -6.34 22.72
CA ALA A 288 -0.50 -7.61 23.27
C ALA A 288 0.32 -8.80 22.76
N ARG A 289 0.66 -8.83 21.46
CA ARG A 289 1.53 -9.89 20.89
C ARG A 289 2.94 -9.87 21.48
N ARG A 290 3.54 -8.69 21.60
CA ARG A 290 4.87 -8.51 22.23
C ARG A 290 4.88 -9.01 23.68
N LEU A 291 3.85 -8.68 24.45
CA LEU A 291 3.73 -9.13 25.84
C LEU A 291 3.48 -10.64 25.95
N ALA A 292 2.77 -11.25 25.00
CA ALA A 292 2.54 -12.69 25.00
C ALA A 292 3.79 -13.54 24.66
N GLY A 293 4.77 -12.97 23.94
CA GLY A 293 6.03 -13.63 23.57
C GLY A 293 7.11 -13.56 24.67
N THR A 294 8.34 -13.97 24.37
CA THR A 294 9.52 -13.80 25.25
C THR A 294 10.55 -12.81 24.71
N ALA A 295 10.38 -12.34 23.47
CA ALA A 295 11.32 -11.47 22.79
C ALA A 295 11.44 -10.10 23.48
N HIS A 296 12.68 -9.60 23.54
CA HIS A 296 12.97 -8.22 23.94
C HIS A 296 12.41 -7.23 22.90
N PRO A 297 12.21 -5.94 23.25
CA PRO A 297 11.69 -4.94 22.32
C PRO A 297 12.48 -4.81 21.01
N TRP A 298 13.81 -4.89 21.07
CA TRP A 298 14.73 -4.77 19.92
C TRP A 298 14.92 -6.07 19.13
N GLU A 299 14.29 -7.15 19.55
CA GLU A 299 14.27 -8.40 18.80
C GLU A 299 13.01 -8.43 17.94
N ASP A 300 13.11 -8.95 16.71
CA ASP A 300 11.91 -9.15 15.90
C ASP A 300 11.00 -10.18 16.57
N PRO A 301 9.70 -9.88 16.73
CA PRO A 301 8.78 -10.89 17.19
C PRO A 301 8.76 -11.99 16.13
N PRO A 302 8.62 -13.27 16.50
CA PRO A 302 8.41 -14.32 15.52
C PRO A 302 7.28 -13.87 14.57
N ALA A 303 7.50 -14.06 13.27
CA ALA A 303 6.54 -13.69 12.23
C ALA A 303 5.13 -14.05 12.69
N PRO A 304 4.14 -13.18 12.49
CA PRO A 304 2.81 -13.38 13.05
C PRO A 304 2.38 -14.82 12.77
N ALA A 305 2.14 -15.60 13.82
CA ALA A 305 1.25 -16.72 13.69
C ALA A 305 0.01 -16.16 13.00
N GLN A 306 -0.35 -16.74 11.86
CA GLN A 306 -1.50 -16.33 11.06
C GLN A 306 -2.62 -15.90 12.00
N ALA A 307 -3.23 -14.73 11.75
CA ALA A 307 -4.41 -14.26 12.49
C ALA A 307 -5.27 -15.47 12.85
N PRO A 308 -5.67 -15.64 14.13
CA PRO A 308 -6.19 -16.92 14.65
C PRO A 308 -7.10 -17.50 13.61
N ASP A 309 -6.73 -18.66 13.06
CA ASP A 309 -7.23 -19.15 11.78
C ASP A 309 -8.74 -18.89 11.71
N GLN A 310 -9.13 -17.83 11.00
CA GLN A 310 -10.52 -17.33 11.05
C GLN A 310 -11.44 -18.46 10.60
N HIS A 311 -10.94 -19.30 9.69
CA HIS A 311 -11.58 -20.53 9.30
C HIS A 311 -11.81 -21.47 10.49
N ALA A 312 -10.77 -21.83 11.24
CA ALA A 312 -10.89 -22.69 12.43
C ALA A 312 -11.82 -22.10 13.50
N TYR A 313 -11.80 -20.78 13.72
CA TYR A 313 -12.71 -20.12 14.66
C TYR A 313 -14.17 -20.30 14.25
N TYR A 314 -14.53 -19.97 13.01
CA TYR A 314 -15.91 -20.10 12.56
C TYR A 314 -16.36 -21.57 12.43
N LEU A 315 -15.45 -22.49 12.07
CA LEU A 315 -15.73 -23.93 12.10
C LEU A 315 -16.08 -24.45 13.50
N GLN A 316 -15.42 -23.94 14.55
CA GLN A 316 -15.75 -24.30 15.94
C GLN A 316 -17.03 -23.62 16.43
N LEU A 317 -17.39 -22.47 15.86
CA LEU A 317 -18.57 -21.71 16.23
C LEU A 317 -19.87 -22.27 15.63
N VAL A 318 -19.81 -22.77 14.39
CA VAL A 318 -20.99 -23.30 13.65
C VAL A 318 -21.78 -24.34 14.46
N PRO A 319 -21.18 -25.41 15.05
CA PRO A 319 -21.93 -26.39 15.84
C PRO A 319 -22.60 -25.78 17.08
N LYS A 320 -21.96 -24.79 17.72
CA LYS A 320 -22.52 -24.09 18.88
C LYS A 320 -23.74 -23.26 18.50
N LEU A 321 -23.68 -22.56 17.36
CA LEU A 321 -24.80 -21.78 16.83
C LEU A 321 -25.96 -22.68 16.36
N MET A 322 -25.65 -23.84 15.78
CA MET A 322 -26.66 -24.85 15.43
C MET A 322 -27.38 -25.38 16.67
N ALA A 323 -26.64 -25.71 17.73
CA ALA A 323 -27.21 -26.17 19.01
C ALA A 323 -28.03 -25.08 19.71
N ALA A 324 -27.61 -23.81 19.60
CA ALA A 324 -28.35 -22.66 20.11
C ALA A 324 -29.53 -22.24 19.24
N HIS A 325 -29.72 -22.86 18.07
CA HIS A 325 -30.74 -22.51 17.07
C HIS A 325 -30.71 -21.03 16.60
N ASP A 326 -29.57 -20.36 16.72
CA ASP A 326 -29.37 -18.97 16.28
C ASP A 326 -29.08 -18.93 14.77
N ARG A 327 -30.14 -19.08 13.97
CA ARG A 327 -30.08 -19.15 12.50
C ARG A 327 -29.46 -17.90 11.86
N GLU A 328 -29.64 -16.75 12.49
CA GLU A 328 -29.15 -15.48 11.99
C GLU A 328 -27.63 -15.37 12.14
N LYS A 329 -27.08 -15.65 13.33
CA LYS A 329 -25.62 -15.69 13.52
C LYS A 329 -24.98 -16.85 12.75
N LEU A 330 -25.70 -17.96 12.59
CA LEU A 330 -25.24 -19.09 11.77
C LEU A 330 -25.05 -18.68 10.30
N GLY A 331 -25.99 -17.92 9.74
CA GLY A 331 -25.86 -17.35 8.40
C GLY A 331 -24.62 -16.44 8.27
N CYS A 332 -24.37 -15.59 9.26
CA CYS A 332 -23.16 -14.75 9.30
C CYS A 332 -21.87 -15.57 9.40
N ALA A 333 -21.86 -16.64 10.19
CA ALA A 333 -20.69 -17.52 10.32
C ALA A 333 -20.36 -18.21 8.98
N PHE A 334 -21.37 -18.70 8.25
CA PHE A 334 -21.17 -19.25 6.91
C PHE A 334 -20.70 -18.22 5.90
N GLN A 335 -21.24 -17.00 5.93
CA GLN A 335 -20.74 -15.90 5.08
C GLN A 335 -19.25 -15.62 5.35
N LYS A 336 -18.82 -15.60 6.62
CA LYS A 336 -17.40 -15.39 6.97
C LYS A 336 -16.51 -16.56 6.55
N LEU A 337 -16.96 -17.81 6.72
CA LEU A 337 -16.26 -18.99 6.21
C LEU A 337 -16.09 -18.93 4.69
N ALA A 338 -17.15 -18.55 3.97
CA ALA A 338 -17.11 -18.40 2.52
C ALA A 338 -16.09 -17.34 2.07
N ALA A 339 -16.03 -16.20 2.76
CA ALA A 339 -15.07 -15.14 2.49
C ALA A 339 -13.62 -15.62 2.68
N VAL A 340 -13.35 -16.35 3.77
CA VAL A 340 -12.00 -16.88 4.08
C VAL A 340 -11.57 -17.93 3.06
N GLU A 341 -12.45 -18.89 2.71
CA GLU A 341 -12.15 -19.89 1.69
C GLU A 341 -11.96 -19.27 0.30
N GLY A 342 -12.74 -18.22 0.00
CA GLY A 342 -12.57 -17.46 -1.23
C GLY A 342 -11.22 -16.73 -1.30
N GLN A 343 -10.71 -16.21 -0.18
CA GLN A 343 -9.37 -15.61 -0.10
C GLN A 343 -8.25 -16.65 -0.26
N ARG A 344 -8.49 -17.90 0.15
CA ARG A 344 -7.56 -19.03 -0.03
C ARG A 344 -7.57 -19.62 -1.44
N GLY A 345 -8.49 -19.18 -2.30
CA GLY A 345 -8.67 -19.73 -3.65
C GLY A 345 -9.47 -21.04 -3.68
N HIS A 346 -10.06 -21.46 -2.57
CA HIS A 346 -10.89 -22.66 -2.46
C HIS A 346 -12.32 -22.37 -2.94
N ALA A 347 -12.47 -22.26 -4.26
CA ALA A 347 -13.69 -21.73 -4.86
C ALA A 347 -14.93 -22.62 -4.63
N MET A 348 -14.75 -23.95 -4.57
CA MET A 348 -15.87 -24.88 -4.37
C MET A 348 -16.42 -24.80 -2.94
N GLU A 349 -15.52 -24.75 -1.97
CA GLU A 349 -15.82 -24.62 -0.54
C GLU A 349 -16.48 -23.26 -0.25
N ALA A 350 -15.95 -22.18 -0.83
CA ALA A 350 -16.55 -20.86 -0.72
C ALA A 350 -18.00 -20.84 -1.24
N ARG A 351 -18.24 -21.42 -2.43
CA ARG A 351 -19.60 -21.53 -3.00
C ARG A 351 -20.55 -22.34 -2.10
N ALA A 352 -20.08 -23.44 -1.52
CA ALA A 352 -20.87 -24.24 -0.60
C ALA A 352 -21.31 -23.45 0.64
N TYR A 353 -20.39 -22.71 1.27
CA TYR A 353 -20.72 -21.87 2.42
C TYR A 353 -21.62 -20.69 2.05
N TYR A 354 -21.40 -20.04 0.91
CA TYR A 354 -22.30 -19.00 0.41
C TYR A 354 -23.72 -19.53 0.17
N ALA A 355 -23.88 -20.74 -0.37
CA ALA A 355 -25.19 -21.35 -0.57
C ALA A 355 -25.93 -21.62 0.76
N GLN A 356 -25.20 -22.04 1.80
CA GLN A 356 -25.77 -22.23 3.14
C GLN A 356 -26.21 -20.90 3.77
N ALA A 357 -25.38 -19.86 3.68
CA ALA A 357 -25.73 -18.52 4.14
C ALA A 357 -26.94 -17.95 3.38
N LEU A 358 -26.98 -18.14 2.05
CA LEU A 358 -28.06 -17.66 1.18
C LEU A 358 -29.40 -18.31 1.53
N SER A 359 -29.42 -19.62 1.76
CA SER A 359 -30.62 -20.34 2.18
C SER A 359 -31.15 -19.81 3.51
N LEU A 360 -30.27 -19.55 4.49
CA LEU A 360 -30.68 -19.04 5.80
C LEU A 360 -31.25 -17.62 5.70
N PHE A 361 -30.56 -16.69 5.03
CA PHE A 361 -31.04 -15.31 4.92
C PHE A 361 -32.31 -15.18 4.08
N ARG A 362 -32.53 -16.04 3.06
CA ARG A 362 -33.81 -16.10 2.34
C ARG A 362 -34.95 -16.58 3.22
N GLN A 363 -34.72 -17.57 4.09
CA GLN A 363 -35.75 -18.07 5.02
C GLN A 363 -36.11 -17.07 6.11
N LEU A 364 -35.14 -16.28 6.57
CA LEU A 364 -35.33 -15.28 7.63
C LEU A 364 -35.92 -13.96 7.12
N ASP A 365 -36.03 -13.77 5.80
CA ASP A 365 -36.48 -12.53 5.12
C ASP A 365 -35.77 -11.24 5.60
N VAL A 366 -34.49 -11.36 5.97
CA VAL A 366 -33.67 -10.21 6.42
C VAL A 366 -33.04 -9.52 5.20
N ARG A 367 -33.84 -8.69 4.52
CA ARG A 367 -33.46 -8.05 3.25
C ARG A 367 -32.09 -7.36 3.22
N PRO A 368 -31.68 -6.56 4.23
CA PRO A 368 -30.36 -5.90 4.20
C PRO A 368 -29.19 -6.89 4.20
N ARG A 369 -29.31 -7.98 4.97
CA ARG A 369 -28.27 -9.03 5.02
C ARG A 369 -28.24 -9.87 3.77
N LEU A 370 -29.42 -10.17 3.22
CA LEU A 370 -29.53 -10.86 1.94
C LEU A 370 -28.87 -10.04 0.82
N ALA A 371 -29.15 -8.73 0.74
CA ALA A 371 -28.52 -7.84 -0.23
C ALA A 371 -26.99 -7.78 -0.06
N ALA A 372 -26.49 -7.68 1.18
CA ALA A 372 -25.05 -7.67 1.45
C ALA A 372 -24.36 -8.97 1.05
N LEU A 373 -24.97 -10.12 1.38
CA LEU A 373 -24.48 -11.44 0.99
C LEU A 373 -24.44 -11.60 -0.54
N LEU A 374 -25.52 -11.24 -1.22
CA LEU A 374 -25.61 -11.31 -2.68
C LEU A 374 -24.57 -10.40 -3.36
N ALA A 375 -24.31 -9.21 -2.82
CA ALA A 375 -23.25 -8.33 -3.31
C ALA A 375 -21.86 -8.95 -3.14
N GLU A 376 -21.60 -9.62 -2.01
CA GLU A 376 -20.34 -10.31 -1.76
C GLU A 376 -20.15 -11.53 -2.68
N MET A 377 -21.19 -12.35 -2.83
CA MET A 377 -21.23 -13.47 -3.77
C MET A 377 -20.99 -13.01 -5.21
N GLY A 378 -21.64 -11.92 -5.63
CA GLY A 378 -21.46 -11.33 -6.95
C GLY A 378 -20.01 -10.90 -7.21
N ARG A 379 -19.37 -10.21 -6.27
CA ARG A 379 -17.93 -9.84 -6.35
C ARG A 379 -17.02 -11.06 -6.33
N PHE A 380 -17.38 -12.10 -5.58
CA PHE A 380 -16.61 -13.34 -5.53
C PHE A 380 -16.64 -14.07 -6.88
N GLU A 381 -17.83 -14.28 -7.45
CA GLU A 381 -17.97 -14.96 -8.76
C GLU A 381 -17.35 -14.15 -9.90
N ALA A 382 -17.42 -12.81 -9.84
CA ALA A 382 -16.75 -11.94 -10.80
C ALA A 382 -15.22 -12.16 -10.82
N ARG A 383 -14.60 -12.40 -9.66
CA ARG A 383 -13.15 -12.65 -9.54
C ARG A 383 -12.74 -14.06 -9.99
N VAL A 384 -13.57 -15.06 -9.72
CA VAL A 384 -13.21 -16.47 -9.95
C VAL A 384 -13.50 -16.91 -11.39
N ALA A 385 -14.62 -16.49 -11.97
CA ALA A 385 -15.09 -17.06 -13.23
C ALA A 385 -15.67 -16.04 -14.23
N ALA A 386 -15.80 -14.75 -13.86
CA ALA A 386 -16.46 -13.73 -14.68
C ALA A 386 -17.79 -14.25 -15.31
N SER A 387 -18.61 -14.96 -14.50
CA SER A 387 -19.75 -15.75 -14.97
C SER A 387 -21.07 -14.95 -15.00
N ALA A 388 -22.08 -15.50 -15.67
CA ALA A 388 -23.45 -14.98 -15.66
C ALA A 388 -24.05 -14.93 -14.24
N ASP A 389 -23.62 -15.82 -13.35
CA ASP A 389 -24.07 -15.87 -11.96
C ASP A 389 -23.70 -14.59 -11.19
N ALA A 390 -22.52 -14.01 -11.46
CA ALA A 390 -22.09 -12.76 -10.85
C ALA A 390 -23.08 -11.61 -11.16
N ALA A 391 -23.53 -11.51 -12.41
CA ALA A 391 -24.51 -10.52 -12.82
C ALA A 391 -25.87 -10.76 -12.15
N GLN A 392 -26.30 -12.02 -12.04
CA GLN A 392 -27.56 -12.36 -11.39
C GLN A 392 -27.56 -11.94 -9.91
N TYR A 393 -26.51 -12.30 -9.15
CA TYR A 393 -26.42 -11.94 -7.74
C TYR A 393 -26.35 -10.42 -7.52
N LEU A 394 -25.56 -9.70 -8.32
CA LEU A 394 -25.45 -8.24 -8.19
C LEU A 394 -26.74 -7.52 -8.57
N ASN A 395 -27.48 -7.97 -9.59
CA ASN A 395 -28.77 -7.39 -9.96
C ASN A 395 -29.85 -7.66 -8.90
N GLU A 396 -29.88 -8.85 -8.28
CA GLU A 396 -30.77 -9.14 -7.16
C GLU A 396 -30.42 -8.27 -5.94
N ALA A 397 -29.13 -8.11 -5.64
CA ALA A 397 -28.66 -7.22 -4.58
C ALA A 397 -29.02 -5.74 -4.84
N GLU A 398 -28.95 -5.29 -6.09
CA GLU A 398 -29.30 -3.93 -6.49
C GLU A 398 -30.80 -3.67 -6.28
N GLY A 399 -31.66 -4.60 -6.72
CA GLY A 399 -33.10 -4.49 -6.52
C GLY A 399 -33.51 -4.45 -5.04
N LEU A 400 -32.83 -5.22 -4.18
CA LEU A 400 -33.07 -5.23 -2.74
C LEU A 400 -32.53 -3.97 -2.03
N SER A 401 -31.39 -3.43 -2.48
CA SER A 401 -30.74 -2.27 -1.85
C SER A 401 -31.29 -0.93 -2.32
N ARG A 402 -31.81 -0.82 -3.56
CA ARG A 402 -32.32 0.44 -4.16
C ARG A 402 -33.40 1.13 -3.33
N HIS A 403 -34.30 0.34 -2.75
CA HIS A 403 -35.39 0.83 -1.90
C HIS A 403 -35.17 0.50 -0.41
N GLY A 404 -33.99 -0.01 -0.06
CA GLY A 404 -33.61 -0.29 1.31
C GLY A 404 -33.16 0.98 2.05
N GLY A 405 -33.18 0.94 3.38
CA GLY A 405 -32.67 2.05 4.21
C GLY A 405 -31.14 2.22 4.16
N ASP A 406 -30.41 1.20 3.70
CA ASP A 406 -28.94 1.22 3.66
C ASP A 406 -28.41 1.76 2.32
N ARG A 407 -28.30 3.09 2.25
CA ARG A 407 -27.78 3.80 1.09
C ARG A 407 -26.31 3.48 0.79
N ARG A 408 -25.50 3.17 1.81
CA ARG A 408 -24.08 2.83 1.65
C ARG A 408 -23.93 1.47 0.96
N LEU A 409 -24.73 0.49 1.36
CA LEU A 409 -24.77 -0.81 0.69
C LEU A 409 -25.18 -0.66 -0.77
N HIS A 410 -26.22 0.14 -1.07
CA HIS A 410 -26.66 0.39 -2.44
C HIS A 410 -25.53 0.95 -3.33
N ALA A 411 -24.82 1.97 -2.86
CA ALA A 411 -23.65 2.52 -3.56
C ALA A 411 -22.53 1.48 -3.77
N THR A 412 -22.31 0.61 -2.78
CA THR A 412 -21.33 -0.47 -2.88
C THR A 412 -21.73 -1.53 -3.91
N VAL A 413 -23.03 -1.82 -4.05
CA VAL A 413 -23.55 -2.72 -5.09
C VAL A 413 -23.39 -2.10 -6.48
N LEU A 414 -23.70 -0.81 -6.64
CA LEU A 414 -23.47 -0.09 -7.89
C LEU A 414 -22.00 -0.12 -8.30
N ALA A 415 -21.07 0.14 -7.36
CA ALA A 415 -19.63 0.04 -7.64
C ALA A 415 -19.22 -1.38 -8.10
N ALA A 416 -19.77 -2.43 -7.48
CA ALA A 416 -19.51 -3.81 -7.89
C ALA A 416 -20.10 -4.17 -9.28
N LEU A 417 -21.27 -3.64 -9.63
CA LEU A 417 -21.82 -3.72 -10.99
C LEU A 417 -20.91 -2.98 -11.99
N GLY A 418 -20.34 -1.84 -11.58
CA GLY A 418 -19.31 -1.12 -12.31
C GLY A 418 -18.08 -1.98 -12.59
N ASP A 419 -17.55 -2.66 -11.56
CA ASP A 419 -16.40 -3.57 -11.69
C ASP A 419 -16.70 -4.70 -12.69
N LEU A 420 -17.88 -5.33 -12.58
CA LEU A 420 -18.30 -6.41 -13.47
C LEU A 420 -18.49 -5.94 -14.92
N ALA A 421 -19.12 -4.78 -15.13
CA ALA A 421 -19.28 -4.20 -16.45
C ALA A 421 -17.91 -3.84 -17.07
N HIS A 422 -16.98 -3.31 -16.28
CA HIS A 422 -15.64 -2.99 -16.73
C HIS A 422 -14.86 -4.25 -17.14
N ALA A 423 -14.90 -5.30 -16.32
CA ALA A 423 -14.30 -6.59 -16.63
C ALA A 423 -14.91 -7.22 -17.90
N GLY A 424 -16.20 -7.03 -18.14
CA GLY A 424 -16.91 -7.43 -19.35
C GLY A 424 -16.67 -6.54 -20.59
N GLY A 425 -15.79 -5.53 -20.50
CA GLY A 425 -15.47 -4.60 -21.59
C GLY A 425 -16.55 -3.55 -21.88
N ARG A 426 -17.59 -3.45 -21.05
CA ARG A 426 -18.71 -2.51 -21.20
C ARG A 426 -18.41 -1.19 -20.47
N SER A 427 -17.38 -0.48 -20.94
CA SER A 427 -16.83 0.71 -20.24
C SER A 427 -17.82 1.85 -20.01
N GLU A 428 -18.76 2.12 -20.92
CA GLU A 428 -19.77 3.18 -20.73
C GLU A 428 -20.81 2.81 -19.66
N GLU A 429 -21.22 1.54 -19.61
CA GLU A 429 -22.13 1.02 -18.59
C GLU A 429 -21.44 1.05 -17.22
N ALA A 430 -20.20 0.57 -17.13
CA ALA A 430 -19.38 0.64 -15.92
C ALA A 430 -19.25 2.07 -15.40
N ARG A 431 -18.98 3.02 -16.31
CA ARG A 431 -18.90 4.45 -15.99
C ARG A 431 -20.21 5.00 -15.45
N SER A 432 -21.35 4.54 -15.94
CA SER A 432 -22.66 4.95 -15.40
C SER A 432 -22.80 4.50 -13.95
N TYR A 433 -22.57 3.21 -13.69
CA TYR A 433 -22.67 2.65 -12.35
C TYR A 433 -21.74 3.33 -11.34
N TYR A 434 -20.49 3.61 -11.72
CA TYR A 434 -19.58 4.32 -10.81
C TYR A 434 -19.98 5.78 -10.58
N ARG A 435 -20.59 6.48 -11.55
CA ARG A 435 -21.10 7.84 -11.30
C ARG A 435 -22.25 7.81 -10.31
N ASP A 436 -23.20 6.89 -10.50
CA ASP A 436 -24.34 6.72 -9.60
C ASP A 436 -23.85 6.36 -8.18
N ALA A 437 -22.85 5.46 -8.06
CA ALA A 437 -22.21 5.14 -6.79
C ALA A 437 -21.49 6.36 -6.17
N ALA A 438 -20.75 7.13 -6.96
CA ALA A 438 -20.04 8.33 -6.50
C ALA A 438 -20.99 9.40 -5.98
N ASP A 439 -22.15 9.57 -6.60
CA ASP A 439 -23.15 10.55 -6.16
C ASP A 439 -23.70 10.17 -4.77
N VAL A 440 -24.02 8.89 -4.55
CA VAL A 440 -24.47 8.41 -3.24
C VAL A 440 -23.37 8.51 -2.18
N PHE A 441 -22.12 8.10 -2.47
CA PHE A 441 -21.03 8.22 -1.51
C PHE A 441 -20.69 9.68 -1.16
N ARG A 442 -20.85 10.61 -2.12
CA ARG A 442 -20.68 12.04 -1.89
C ARG A 442 -21.75 12.57 -0.93
N GLU A 443 -23.01 12.18 -1.10
CA GLU A 443 -24.08 12.56 -0.17
C GLU A 443 -23.84 12.00 1.25
N LEU A 444 -23.29 10.79 1.35
CA LEU A 444 -22.95 10.15 2.62
C LEU A 444 -21.66 10.69 3.27
N ARG A 445 -20.89 11.53 2.55
CA ARG A 445 -19.56 12.01 2.95
C ARG A 445 -18.59 10.86 3.26
N ASP A 446 -18.69 9.76 2.53
CA ASP A 446 -17.79 8.61 2.64
C ASP A 446 -16.60 8.82 1.68
N HIS A 447 -15.60 9.59 2.12
CA HIS A 447 -14.49 9.96 1.25
C HIS A 447 -13.61 8.76 0.90
N ALA A 448 -13.48 7.75 1.79
CA ALA A 448 -12.72 6.53 1.50
C ALA A 448 -13.32 5.74 0.32
N ALA A 449 -14.63 5.49 0.34
CA ALA A 449 -15.31 4.81 -0.77
C ALA A 449 -15.32 5.67 -2.04
N LEU A 450 -15.54 6.98 -1.89
CA LEU A 450 -15.54 7.92 -3.00
C LEU A 450 -14.18 8.00 -3.72
N GLY A 451 -13.06 7.98 -2.97
CA GLY A 451 -11.72 7.95 -3.55
C GLY A 451 -11.46 6.70 -4.38
N THR A 452 -11.97 5.54 -3.92
CA THR A 452 -11.87 4.26 -4.65
C THR A 452 -12.69 4.29 -5.95
N VAL A 453 -13.92 4.82 -5.89
CA VAL A 453 -14.78 4.97 -7.07
C VAL A 453 -14.22 5.97 -8.07
N PHE A 454 -13.69 7.11 -7.62
CA PHE A 454 -13.03 8.08 -8.50
C PHE A 454 -11.79 7.51 -9.17
N THR A 455 -11.01 6.69 -8.46
CA THR A 455 -9.88 5.98 -9.07
C THR A 455 -10.34 5.05 -10.20
N SER A 456 -11.48 4.39 -10.05
CA SER A 456 -12.07 3.50 -11.07
C SER A 456 -12.65 4.29 -12.26
N LEU A 457 -13.36 5.39 -11.99
CA LEU A 457 -13.81 6.34 -13.02
C LEU A 457 -12.63 6.91 -13.81
N ALA A 458 -11.54 7.29 -13.14
CA ALA A 458 -10.35 7.79 -13.78
C ALA A 458 -9.70 6.74 -14.68
N ALA A 459 -9.65 5.48 -14.25
CA ALA A 459 -9.13 4.37 -15.06
C ALA A 459 -9.99 4.13 -16.32
N ILE A 460 -11.33 4.17 -16.17
CA ILE A 460 -12.25 4.06 -17.30
C ILE A 460 -12.13 5.25 -18.24
N ASP A 461 -12.19 6.47 -17.73
CA ASP A 461 -12.10 7.67 -18.56
C ASP A 461 -10.73 7.79 -19.22
N ARG A 462 -9.65 7.28 -18.61
CA ARG A 462 -8.35 7.09 -19.26
C ARG A 462 -8.45 6.13 -20.44
N SER A 463 -9.12 4.99 -20.28
CA SER A 463 -9.31 4.00 -21.36
C SER A 463 -10.18 4.53 -22.50
N LEU A 464 -11.21 5.32 -22.16
CA LEU A 464 -12.09 6.02 -23.08
C LEU A 464 -11.48 7.33 -23.61
N ARG A 465 -10.27 7.69 -23.17
CA ARG A 465 -9.52 8.89 -23.57
C ARG A 465 -10.29 10.20 -23.33
N ARG A 466 -11.06 10.26 -22.25
CA ARG A 466 -11.81 11.44 -21.84
C ARG A 466 -10.92 12.35 -20.98
N PRO A 467 -11.00 13.68 -21.16
CA PRO A 467 -10.19 14.63 -20.38
C PRO A 467 -10.53 14.60 -18.89
N GLN A 468 -11.72 14.12 -18.53
CA GLN A 468 -12.18 13.99 -17.14
C GLN A 468 -11.34 13.03 -16.30
N ALA A 469 -10.53 12.16 -16.91
CA ALA A 469 -9.68 11.21 -16.19
C ALA A 469 -8.75 11.89 -15.19
N GLU A 470 -8.13 13.02 -15.58
CA GLU A 470 -7.24 13.78 -14.69
C GLU A 470 -8.00 14.35 -13.49
N ILE A 471 -9.20 14.89 -13.73
CA ILE A 471 -10.07 15.45 -12.68
C ILE A 471 -10.44 14.37 -11.67
N TYR A 472 -10.83 13.18 -12.14
CA TYR A 472 -11.15 12.07 -11.23
C TYR A 472 -9.94 11.57 -10.44
N PHE A 473 -8.75 11.52 -11.04
CA PHE A 473 -7.53 11.22 -10.28
C PHE A 473 -7.24 12.26 -9.19
N GLN A 474 -7.38 13.55 -9.50
CA GLN A 474 -7.20 14.62 -8.51
C GLN A 474 -8.24 14.53 -7.38
N GLN A 475 -9.51 14.29 -7.72
CA GLN A 475 -10.58 14.09 -6.73
C GLN A 475 -10.33 12.86 -5.85
N ALA A 476 -9.77 11.77 -6.41
CA ALA A 476 -9.37 10.61 -5.61
C ALA A 476 -8.28 10.96 -4.60
N VAL A 477 -7.24 11.70 -5.03
CA VAL A 477 -6.17 12.19 -4.13
C VAL A 477 -6.75 13.05 -3.01
N GLU A 478 -7.65 13.98 -3.31
CA GLU A 478 -8.30 14.82 -2.31
C GLU A 478 -9.13 14.01 -1.30
N CYS A 479 -9.87 13.01 -1.77
CA CYS A 479 -10.65 12.12 -0.91
C CYS A 479 -9.76 11.34 0.07
N PHE A 480 -8.67 10.72 -0.41
CA PHE A 480 -7.75 9.98 0.47
C PHE A 480 -6.99 10.90 1.42
N ARG A 481 -6.65 12.13 1.00
CA ARG A 481 -6.06 13.14 1.89
C ARG A 481 -7.01 13.57 3.00
N ALA A 482 -8.30 13.75 2.69
CA ALA A 482 -9.31 14.09 3.68
C ALA A 482 -9.43 13.01 4.78
N GLU A 483 -9.30 11.75 4.41
CA GLU A 483 -9.29 10.59 5.33
C GLU A 483 -7.94 10.35 6.02
N ARG A 484 -6.90 11.12 5.66
CA ARG A 484 -5.50 10.91 6.08
C ARG A 484 -4.99 9.49 5.75
N ASP A 485 -5.49 8.91 4.67
CA ASP A 485 -5.05 7.63 4.12
C ASP A 485 -3.77 7.86 3.30
N GLY A 486 -2.61 7.74 3.96
CA GLY A 486 -1.29 7.89 3.33
C GLY A 486 -1.07 6.92 2.17
N PRO A 487 -1.23 5.59 2.37
CA PRO A 487 -1.11 4.59 1.31
C PRO A 487 -2.09 4.81 0.15
N GLY A 488 -3.36 5.13 0.43
CA GLY A 488 -4.36 5.44 -0.60
C GLY A 488 -4.01 6.70 -1.39
N THR A 489 -3.55 7.75 -0.70
CA THR A 489 -3.07 8.99 -1.33
C THR A 489 -1.86 8.72 -2.22
N ALA A 490 -0.91 7.91 -1.77
CA ALA A 490 0.27 7.54 -2.53
C ALA A 490 -0.10 6.76 -3.81
N ALA A 491 -1.02 5.80 -3.70
CA ALA A 491 -1.50 5.01 -4.83
C ALA A 491 -2.24 5.88 -5.86
N ALA A 492 -3.08 6.81 -5.41
CA ALA A 492 -3.78 7.74 -6.29
C ALA A 492 -2.81 8.71 -6.99
N LEU A 493 -1.83 9.26 -6.27
CA LEU A 493 -0.78 10.12 -6.83
C LEU A 493 0.08 9.36 -7.86
N HIS A 494 0.46 8.13 -7.57
CA HIS A 494 1.20 7.28 -8.51
C HIS A 494 0.40 7.08 -9.82
N ARG A 495 -0.90 6.75 -9.73
CA ARG A 495 -1.75 6.57 -10.92
C ARG A 495 -1.95 7.86 -11.72
N LEU A 496 -2.05 9.01 -11.03
CA LEU A 496 -2.08 10.32 -11.66
C LEU A 496 -0.75 10.62 -12.39
N ALA A 497 0.38 10.34 -11.74
CA ALA A 497 1.70 10.50 -12.33
C ALA A 497 1.88 9.63 -13.59
N ASP A 498 1.46 8.37 -13.55
CA ASP A 498 1.40 7.46 -14.70
C ASP A 498 0.58 8.03 -15.86
N TYR A 499 -0.57 8.63 -15.55
CA TYR A 499 -1.43 9.27 -16.54
C TYR A 499 -0.73 10.48 -17.19
N LEU A 500 -0.13 11.36 -16.39
CA LEU A 500 0.59 12.55 -16.84
C LEU A 500 1.85 12.21 -17.63
N LEU A 501 2.60 11.19 -17.19
CA LEU A 501 3.77 10.66 -17.90
C LEU A 501 3.39 10.23 -19.32
N ARG A 502 2.29 9.48 -19.48
CA ARG A 502 1.80 9.05 -20.80
C ARG A 502 1.37 10.22 -21.69
N ARG A 503 0.88 11.31 -21.11
CA ARG A 503 0.55 12.56 -21.83
C ARG A 503 1.78 13.44 -22.10
N GLY A 504 2.97 13.06 -21.63
CA GLY A 504 4.21 13.82 -21.83
C GLY A 504 4.42 14.98 -20.86
N ARG A 505 3.56 15.16 -19.86
CA ARG A 505 3.71 16.17 -18.79
C ARG A 505 4.71 15.68 -17.74
N LEU A 506 6.00 15.68 -18.12
CA LEU A 506 7.08 15.05 -17.35
C LEU A 506 7.32 15.71 -15.99
N ASP A 507 7.24 17.04 -15.91
CA ASP A 507 7.49 17.78 -14.67
C ASP A 507 6.40 17.50 -13.63
N ASP A 508 5.13 17.58 -14.03
CA ASP A 508 3.99 17.26 -13.16
C ASP A 508 4.02 15.80 -12.70
N ALA A 509 4.32 14.87 -13.62
CA ALA A 509 4.48 13.46 -13.28
C ALA A 509 5.60 13.24 -12.26
N GLY A 510 6.75 13.90 -12.43
CA GLY A 510 7.87 13.84 -11.50
C GLY A 510 7.51 14.33 -10.09
N ILE A 511 6.73 15.41 -9.99
CA ILE A 511 6.24 15.93 -8.70
C ILE A 511 5.36 14.88 -8.02
N HIS A 512 4.37 14.34 -8.72
CA HIS A 512 3.43 13.39 -8.14
C HIS A 512 4.09 12.05 -7.77
N TYR A 513 5.02 11.52 -8.57
CA TYR A 513 5.77 10.34 -8.16
C TYR A 513 6.65 10.60 -6.93
N SER A 514 7.28 11.78 -6.83
CA SER A 514 8.10 12.13 -5.66
C SER A 514 7.25 12.17 -4.39
N SER A 515 6.09 12.83 -4.44
CA SER A 515 5.14 12.84 -3.31
C SER A 515 4.60 11.44 -2.97
N ALA A 516 4.33 10.60 -3.98
CA ALA A 516 3.94 9.21 -3.74
C ALA A 516 5.06 8.40 -3.06
N ALA A 517 6.31 8.57 -3.50
CA ALA A 517 7.47 7.91 -2.91
C ALA A 517 7.69 8.32 -1.45
N GLU A 518 7.53 9.60 -1.11
CA GLU A 518 7.61 10.08 0.28
C GLU A 518 6.56 9.42 1.17
N LEU A 519 5.30 9.35 0.70
CA LEU A 519 4.22 8.71 1.44
C LEU A 519 4.42 7.19 1.59
N TYR A 520 4.86 6.49 0.53
CA TYR A 520 5.18 5.08 0.63
C TYR A 520 6.36 4.79 1.56
N ARG A 521 7.38 5.67 1.56
CA ARG A 521 8.51 5.57 2.48
C ARG A 521 8.07 5.76 3.93
N ALA A 522 7.22 6.76 4.20
CA ALA A 522 6.64 6.96 5.53
C ALA A 522 5.77 5.78 5.99
N ALA A 523 5.08 5.12 5.06
CA ALA A 523 4.25 3.94 5.33
C ALA A 523 5.04 2.62 5.39
N SER A 524 6.35 2.62 5.12
CA SER A 524 7.17 1.40 4.98
C SER A 524 6.65 0.42 3.91
N GLU A 525 6.01 0.94 2.86
CA GLU A 525 5.43 0.17 1.75
C GLU A 525 6.44 0.03 0.61
N ASN A 526 7.34 -0.95 0.73
CA ASN A 526 8.49 -1.12 -0.18
C ASN A 526 8.10 -1.33 -1.65
N THR A 527 7.04 -2.08 -1.93
CA THR A 527 6.60 -2.34 -3.32
C THR A 527 6.06 -1.05 -3.97
N GLY A 528 5.23 -0.29 -3.24
CA GLY A 528 4.72 1.00 -3.72
C GLY A 528 5.84 2.03 -3.91
N LEU A 529 6.79 2.09 -2.98
CA LEU A 529 7.98 2.94 -3.08
C LEU A 529 8.80 2.58 -4.34
N ALA A 530 9.08 1.30 -4.57
CA ALA A 530 9.82 0.85 -5.74
C ALA A 530 9.10 1.21 -7.06
N GLN A 531 7.77 1.08 -7.11
CA GLN A 531 6.98 1.49 -8.28
C GLN A 531 7.06 3.01 -8.52
N ALA A 532 6.95 3.83 -7.47
CA ALA A 532 7.12 5.28 -7.60
C ALA A 532 8.53 5.66 -8.08
N LEU A 533 9.58 5.01 -7.54
CA LEU A 533 10.97 5.19 -7.97
C LEU A 533 11.19 4.81 -9.43
N GLN A 534 10.58 3.73 -9.92
CA GLN A 534 10.59 3.37 -11.34
C GLN A 534 9.96 4.45 -12.22
N GLY A 535 8.81 5.00 -11.80
CA GLY A 535 8.16 6.11 -12.49
C GLY A 535 9.06 7.36 -12.55
N MET A 536 9.71 7.71 -11.44
CA MET A 536 10.70 8.78 -11.37
C MET A 536 11.92 8.50 -12.25
N ALA A 537 12.39 7.25 -12.30
CA ALA A 537 13.51 6.84 -13.14
C ALA A 537 13.16 6.95 -14.65
N GLU A 538 11.92 6.67 -15.03
CA GLU A 538 11.42 6.87 -16.40
C GLU A 538 11.29 8.36 -16.76
N VAL A 539 10.83 9.21 -15.83
CA VAL A 539 10.86 10.67 -16.00
C VAL A 539 12.29 11.16 -16.23
N ASP A 540 13.25 10.69 -15.43
CA ASP A 540 14.67 11.02 -15.61
C ASP A 540 15.22 10.50 -16.94
N LEU A 541 14.82 9.30 -17.36
CA LEU A 541 15.23 8.73 -18.64
C LEU A 541 14.76 9.59 -19.81
N ARG A 542 13.50 10.05 -19.77
CA ARG A 542 12.92 10.92 -20.80
C ARG A 542 13.49 12.33 -20.77
N THR A 543 13.87 12.84 -19.60
CA THR A 543 14.57 14.12 -19.44
C THR A 543 16.11 14.00 -19.57
N ARG A 544 16.62 12.81 -19.88
CA ARG A 544 18.04 12.47 -20.08
C ARG A 544 18.95 12.67 -18.85
N LYS A 545 18.38 12.63 -17.65
CA LYS A 545 19.11 12.60 -16.38
C LYS A 545 19.56 11.17 -16.07
N LEU A 546 20.39 10.60 -16.93
CA LEU A 546 20.69 9.16 -16.94
C LEU A 546 21.30 8.64 -15.62
N GLY A 547 22.12 9.44 -14.95
CA GLY A 547 22.70 9.07 -13.65
C GLY A 547 21.67 8.99 -12.51
N LEU A 548 20.72 9.93 -12.47
CA LEU A 548 19.61 9.89 -11.49
C LEU A 548 18.66 8.73 -11.78
N SER A 549 18.38 8.48 -13.06
CA SER A 549 17.61 7.32 -13.50
C SER A 549 18.25 6.01 -13.03
N GLU A 550 19.56 5.87 -13.18
CA GLU A 550 20.31 4.68 -12.74
C GLU A 550 20.22 4.48 -11.23
N GLN A 551 20.45 5.54 -10.43
CA GLN A 551 20.33 5.49 -8.96
C GLN A 551 18.92 5.07 -8.51
N ARG A 552 17.87 5.63 -9.11
CA ARG A 552 16.47 5.31 -8.77
C ARG A 552 16.10 3.88 -9.14
N PHE A 553 16.57 3.37 -10.28
CA PHE A 553 16.37 1.96 -10.62
C PHE A 553 17.12 1.04 -9.65
N GLU A 554 18.32 1.40 -9.19
CA GLU A 554 19.07 0.61 -8.22
C GLU A 554 18.40 0.56 -6.85
N GLU A 555 17.89 1.69 -6.37
CA GLU A 555 17.07 1.74 -5.14
C GLU A 555 15.79 0.91 -5.29
N ALA A 556 15.07 1.03 -6.41
CA ALA A 556 13.86 0.23 -6.64
C ALA A 556 14.16 -1.28 -6.68
N ILE A 557 15.24 -1.68 -7.36
CA ILE A 557 15.64 -3.10 -7.47
C ILE A 557 16.08 -3.66 -6.12
N SER A 558 16.82 -2.89 -5.30
CA SER A 558 17.25 -3.36 -3.98
C SER A 558 16.05 -3.58 -3.03
N LEU A 559 15.07 -2.67 -3.05
CA LEU A 559 13.82 -2.80 -2.29
C LEU A 559 13.03 -4.05 -2.71
N LEU A 560 12.90 -4.29 -4.02
CA LEU A 560 12.14 -5.44 -4.55
C LEU A 560 12.84 -6.78 -4.33
N ARG A 561 14.18 -6.79 -4.36
CA ARG A 561 14.95 -7.99 -3.96
C ARG A 561 14.74 -8.33 -2.49
N ALA A 562 14.67 -7.32 -1.62
CA ALA A 562 14.40 -7.52 -0.20
C ALA A 562 12.96 -7.97 0.08
N SER A 563 11.98 -7.54 -0.72
CA SER A 563 10.57 -7.91 -0.54
C SER A 563 10.21 -9.31 -1.07
N GLY A 564 11.02 -9.87 -1.98
CA GLY A 564 10.74 -11.14 -2.63
C GLY A 564 9.64 -11.09 -3.70
N ASP A 565 9.21 -9.90 -4.13
CA ASP A 565 8.25 -9.73 -5.21
C ASP A 565 8.93 -9.94 -6.58
N LEU A 566 8.96 -11.19 -7.03
CA LEU A 566 9.63 -11.60 -8.27
C LEU A 566 9.06 -10.89 -9.51
N ALA A 567 7.75 -10.67 -9.57
CA ALA A 567 7.10 -10.06 -10.73
C ALA A 567 7.41 -8.56 -10.83
N ALA A 568 7.38 -7.84 -9.71
CA ALA A 568 7.76 -6.44 -9.67
C ALA A 568 9.27 -6.27 -9.93
N LEU A 569 10.11 -7.16 -9.38
CA LEU A 569 11.56 -7.16 -9.63
C LEU A 569 11.87 -7.37 -11.12
N ALA A 570 11.26 -8.37 -11.75
CA ALA A 570 11.40 -8.62 -13.19
C ALA A 570 11.01 -7.38 -14.02
N SER A 571 9.93 -6.70 -13.64
CA SER A 571 9.48 -5.47 -14.30
C SER A 571 10.47 -4.31 -14.12
N ALA A 572 11.10 -4.20 -12.95
CA ALA A 572 12.16 -3.22 -12.68
C ALA A 572 13.40 -3.43 -13.56
N LEU A 573 13.84 -4.69 -13.67
CA LEU A 573 14.99 -5.08 -14.48
C LEU A 573 14.71 -4.85 -15.97
N HIS A 574 13.51 -5.19 -16.44
CA HIS A 574 13.07 -4.90 -17.79
C HIS A 574 13.07 -3.39 -18.09
N ALA A 575 12.60 -2.55 -17.16
CA ALA A 575 12.66 -1.11 -17.32
C ALA A 575 14.12 -0.58 -17.34
N LYS A 576 14.98 -1.03 -16.40
CA LYS A 576 16.41 -0.66 -16.36
C LYS A 576 17.16 -1.07 -17.64
N SER A 577 16.76 -2.17 -18.29
CA SER A 577 17.40 -2.58 -19.54
C SER A 577 17.25 -1.54 -20.65
N SER A 578 16.15 -0.78 -20.66
CA SER A 578 15.91 0.31 -21.61
C SER A 578 16.84 1.50 -21.38
N LEU A 579 17.20 1.78 -20.11
CA LEU A 579 18.24 2.76 -19.75
C LEU A 579 19.62 2.31 -20.27
N CYS A 580 20.01 1.06 -20.01
CA CYS A 580 21.28 0.50 -20.50
C CYS A 580 21.37 0.55 -22.03
N ALA A 581 20.29 0.18 -22.73
CA ALA A 581 20.22 0.25 -24.19
C ALA A 581 20.36 1.68 -24.73
N ARG A 582 19.80 2.68 -24.03
CA ARG A 582 19.95 4.11 -24.39
C ARG A 582 21.35 4.65 -24.16
N GLN A 583 22.08 4.12 -23.18
CA GLN A 583 23.50 4.42 -22.94
C GLN A 583 24.44 3.66 -23.88
N GLY A 584 23.92 2.80 -24.77
CA GLY A 584 24.74 1.95 -25.66
C GLY A 584 25.37 0.73 -24.97
N ARG A 585 25.05 0.48 -23.69
CA ARG A 585 25.49 -0.71 -22.94
C ARG A 585 24.64 -1.93 -23.31
N LEU A 586 24.77 -2.40 -24.54
CA LEU A 586 23.91 -3.45 -25.10
C LEU A 586 24.05 -4.79 -24.35
N ASP A 587 25.26 -5.18 -23.96
CA ASP A 587 25.47 -6.44 -23.22
C ASP A 587 24.86 -6.39 -21.81
N ALA A 588 24.97 -5.26 -21.11
CA ALA A 588 24.30 -5.06 -19.83
C ALA A 588 22.77 -5.06 -19.96
N SER A 589 22.24 -4.45 -21.03
CA SER A 589 20.80 -4.49 -21.33
C SER A 589 20.31 -5.92 -21.57
N ARG A 590 21.08 -6.72 -22.32
CA ARG A 590 20.80 -8.14 -22.56
C ARG A 590 20.74 -8.94 -21.27
N ALA A 591 21.75 -8.83 -20.41
CA ALA A 591 21.80 -9.55 -19.14
C ALA A 591 20.57 -9.25 -18.25
N LEU A 592 20.17 -7.97 -18.17
CA LEU A 592 18.98 -7.55 -17.42
C LEU A 592 17.68 -8.13 -18.00
N LEU A 593 17.57 -8.22 -19.33
CA LEU A 593 16.40 -8.82 -19.98
C LEU A 593 16.33 -10.33 -19.75
N GLU A 594 17.47 -11.03 -19.81
CA GLU A 594 17.55 -12.47 -19.56
C GLU A 594 17.21 -12.80 -18.10
N GLU A 595 17.70 -12.01 -17.14
CA GLU A 595 17.31 -12.12 -15.72
C GLU A 595 15.80 -11.85 -15.53
N ALA A 596 15.26 -10.79 -16.14
CA ALA A 596 13.84 -10.46 -16.06
C ALA A 596 12.95 -11.57 -16.64
N ILE A 597 13.33 -12.16 -17.77
CA ILE A 597 12.60 -13.28 -18.39
C ILE A 597 12.57 -14.49 -17.45
N GLY A 598 13.69 -14.84 -16.81
CA GLY A 598 13.75 -15.93 -15.84
C GLY A 598 12.81 -15.70 -14.66
N LEU A 599 12.87 -14.51 -14.06
CA LEU A 599 12.00 -14.12 -12.94
C LEU A 599 10.51 -14.07 -13.32
N PHE A 600 10.16 -13.61 -14.53
CA PHE A 600 8.78 -13.70 -15.02
C PHE A 600 8.34 -15.16 -15.19
N GLY A 601 9.25 -16.06 -15.57
CA GLY A 601 9.01 -17.51 -15.60
C GLY A 601 8.68 -18.08 -14.22
N GLU A 602 9.49 -17.76 -13.23
CA GLU A 602 9.26 -18.16 -11.83
C GLU A 602 7.95 -17.61 -11.26
N ALA A 603 7.59 -16.38 -11.63
CA ALA A 603 6.33 -15.74 -11.25
C ALA A 603 5.11 -16.20 -12.07
N GLY A 604 5.28 -17.07 -13.07
CA GLY A 604 4.20 -17.52 -13.96
C GLY A 604 3.65 -16.42 -14.90
N ASN A 605 4.36 -15.30 -15.08
CA ASN A 605 3.91 -14.15 -15.87
C ASN A 605 4.29 -14.30 -17.36
N GLN A 606 3.49 -15.04 -18.11
CA GLN A 606 3.71 -15.32 -19.54
C GLN A 606 3.76 -14.05 -20.41
N LEU A 607 2.97 -13.02 -20.08
CA LEU A 607 3.00 -11.74 -20.80
C LEU A 607 4.30 -10.98 -20.54
N GLY A 608 4.85 -11.07 -19.33
CA GLY A 608 6.17 -10.54 -18.98
C GLY A 608 7.28 -11.18 -19.82
N ILE A 609 7.26 -12.51 -19.94
CA ILE A 609 8.20 -13.28 -20.79
C ILE A 609 8.10 -12.84 -22.25
N ALA A 610 6.88 -12.73 -22.80
CA ALA A 610 6.66 -12.31 -24.19
C ALA A 610 7.21 -10.89 -24.45
N ASN A 611 6.97 -9.97 -23.52
CA ASN A 611 7.51 -8.61 -23.59
C ASN A 611 9.04 -8.58 -23.49
N GLY A 612 9.63 -9.40 -22.62
CA GLY A 612 11.07 -9.56 -22.49
C GLY A 612 11.72 -10.02 -23.80
N TYR A 613 11.17 -11.06 -24.44
CA TYR A 613 11.65 -11.53 -25.73
C TYR A 613 11.50 -10.48 -26.83
N ARG A 614 10.39 -9.74 -26.88
CA ARG A 614 10.24 -8.65 -27.86
C ARG A 614 11.32 -7.58 -27.67
N SER A 615 11.60 -7.18 -26.42
CA SER A 615 12.66 -6.22 -26.11
C SER A 615 14.07 -6.75 -26.43
N LEU A 616 14.30 -8.05 -26.23
CA LEU A 616 15.56 -8.69 -26.60
C LEU A 616 15.75 -8.74 -28.13
N GLY A 617 14.67 -8.99 -28.88
CA GLY A 617 14.65 -8.85 -30.33
C GLY A 617 14.92 -7.43 -30.81
N ASP A 618 14.33 -6.42 -30.15
CA ASP A 618 14.61 -5.00 -30.43
C ASP A 618 16.09 -4.64 -30.20
N LEU A 619 16.71 -5.24 -29.18
CA LEU A 619 18.13 -5.09 -28.86
C LEU A 619 19.02 -5.74 -29.93
N ASP A 620 18.69 -6.96 -30.36
CA ASP A 620 19.42 -7.66 -31.43
C ASP A 620 19.32 -6.95 -32.78
N ARG A 621 18.13 -6.42 -33.10
CA ARG A 621 17.93 -5.59 -34.29
C ARG A 621 18.81 -4.34 -34.26
N ARG A 622 18.95 -3.69 -33.10
CA ARG A 622 19.86 -2.54 -32.93
C ARG A 622 21.33 -2.93 -33.07
N ALA A 623 21.70 -4.12 -32.62
CA ALA A 623 23.04 -4.67 -32.76
C ALA A 623 23.36 -5.24 -34.17
N GLY A 624 22.38 -5.23 -35.09
CA GLY A 624 22.54 -5.79 -36.45
C GLY A 624 22.50 -7.32 -36.50
N ARG A 625 22.08 -8.00 -35.43
CA ARG A 625 22.00 -9.46 -35.33
C ARG A 625 20.65 -9.96 -35.87
N THR A 626 20.46 -9.88 -37.19
CA THR A 626 19.15 -10.08 -37.85
C THR A 626 18.48 -11.41 -37.51
N GLU A 627 19.20 -12.53 -37.62
CA GLU A 627 18.64 -13.87 -37.37
C GLU A 627 18.27 -14.08 -35.89
N ALA A 628 19.08 -13.57 -34.97
CA ALA A 628 18.78 -13.61 -33.53
C ALA A 628 17.53 -12.78 -33.22
N ALA A 629 17.41 -11.59 -33.80
CA ALA A 629 16.22 -10.75 -33.65
C ALA A 629 14.96 -11.47 -34.15
N ARG A 630 15.02 -12.07 -35.35
CA ARG A 630 13.89 -12.82 -35.93
C ARG A 630 13.46 -13.99 -35.05
N THR A 631 14.41 -14.77 -34.55
CA THR A 631 14.15 -15.90 -33.64
C THR A 631 13.44 -15.43 -32.38
N THR A 632 13.95 -14.36 -31.77
CA THR A 632 13.43 -13.84 -30.49
C THR A 632 12.05 -13.19 -30.66
N TYR A 633 11.80 -12.50 -31.77
CA TYR A 633 10.46 -12.03 -32.12
C TYR A 633 9.48 -13.18 -32.38
N GLY A 634 9.93 -14.30 -32.96
CA GLY A 634 9.13 -15.53 -33.10
C GLY A 634 8.64 -16.07 -31.75
N LEU A 635 9.55 -16.17 -30.77
CA LEU A 635 9.19 -16.59 -29.40
C LEU A 635 8.17 -15.64 -28.74
N ALA A 636 8.36 -14.33 -28.88
CA ALA A 636 7.39 -13.35 -28.39
C ALA A 636 6.04 -13.50 -29.10
N MET A 637 6.04 -13.79 -30.40
CA MET A 637 4.83 -13.98 -31.19
C MET A 637 4.03 -15.19 -30.73
N ASP A 638 4.68 -16.34 -30.53
CA ASP A 638 4.04 -17.57 -30.07
C ASP A 638 3.42 -17.38 -28.68
N LEU A 639 4.13 -16.72 -27.76
CA LEU A 639 3.61 -16.43 -26.41
C LEU A 639 2.43 -15.47 -26.44
N PHE A 640 2.48 -14.37 -27.18
CA PHE A 640 1.31 -13.49 -27.34
C PHE A 640 0.15 -14.21 -28.05
N GLY A 641 0.45 -15.13 -28.97
CA GLY A 641 -0.46 -16.12 -29.56
C GLY A 641 -1.24 -16.91 -28.52
N ALA A 642 -0.50 -17.66 -27.69
CA ALA A 642 -1.05 -18.51 -26.66
C ALA A 642 -1.90 -17.73 -25.63
N GLN A 643 -1.53 -16.48 -25.34
CA GLN A 643 -2.25 -15.61 -24.40
C GLN A 643 -3.40 -14.83 -25.04
N GLY A 644 -3.65 -14.95 -26.35
CA GLY A 644 -4.66 -14.17 -27.07
C GLY A 644 -4.40 -12.66 -27.07
N HIS A 645 -3.16 -12.22 -26.81
CA HIS A 645 -2.80 -10.82 -26.60
C HIS A 645 -2.48 -10.11 -27.93
N VAL A 646 -3.53 -9.83 -28.71
CA VAL A 646 -3.46 -9.32 -30.10
C VAL A 646 -2.65 -8.03 -30.25
N VAL A 647 -2.72 -7.09 -29.30
CA VAL A 647 -1.93 -5.85 -29.38
C VAL A 647 -0.42 -6.14 -29.27
N GLY A 648 -0.03 -7.14 -28.47
CA GLY A 648 1.35 -7.60 -28.36
C GLY A 648 1.84 -8.22 -29.67
N GLN A 649 0.98 -9.01 -30.31
CA GLN A 649 1.24 -9.56 -31.64
C GLN A 649 1.48 -8.46 -32.68
N ALA A 650 0.60 -7.47 -32.73
CA ALA A 650 0.72 -6.34 -33.64
C ALA A 650 2.01 -5.53 -33.41
N ASN A 651 2.37 -5.28 -32.15
CA ASN A 651 3.63 -4.62 -31.78
C ASN A 651 4.85 -5.43 -32.27
N THR A 652 4.83 -6.76 -32.12
CA THR A 652 5.94 -7.62 -32.58
C THR A 652 6.02 -7.68 -34.11
N LEU A 653 4.88 -7.69 -34.81
CA LEU A 653 4.84 -7.58 -36.28
C LEU A 653 5.38 -6.24 -36.77
N GLN A 654 5.12 -5.14 -36.07
CA GLN A 654 5.73 -3.85 -36.39
C GLN A 654 7.27 -3.92 -36.23
N SER A 655 7.76 -4.49 -35.13
CA SER A 655 9.20 -4.70 -34.90
C SER A 655 9.85 -5.62 -35.96
N LEU A 656 9.16 -6.68 -36.39
CA LEU A 656 9.59 -7.54 -37.50
C LEU A 656 9.61 -6.78 -38.83
N GLY A 657 8.63 -5.92 -39.08
CA GLY A 657 8.62 -5.06 -40.26
C GLY A 657 9.80 -4.10 -40.28
N ASP A 658 10.13 -3.48 -39.14
CA ASP A 658 11.30 -2.62 -38.98
C ASP A 658 12.63 -3.40 -39.16
N LEU A 659 12.68 -4.66 -38.74
CA LEU A 659 13.81 -5.57 -38.97
C LEU A 659 13.97 -5.84 -40.48
N ASP A 660 12.91 -6.28 -41.13
CA ASP A 660 12.90 -6.60 -42.56
C ASP A 660 13.25 -5.39 -43.43
N ARG A 661 12.70 -4.21 -43.10
CA ARG A 661 13.03 -2.95 -43.79
C ARG A 661 14.51 -2.62 -43.70
N ARG A 662 15.14 -2.77 -42.51
CA ARG A 662 16.59 -2.57 -42.32
C ARG A 662 17.45 -3.59 -43.06
N SER A 663 16.96 -4.83 -43.19
CA SER A 663 17.65 -5.89 -43.92
C SER A 663 17.39 -5.86 -45.44
N GLY A 664 16.61 -4.90 -45.94
CA GLY A 664 16.26 -4.78 -47.36
C GLY A 664 15.18 -5.76 -47.84
N ASN A 665 14.55 -6.53 -46.95
CA ASN A 665 13.44 -7.43 -47.26
C ASN A 665 12.12 -6.64 -47.35
N VAL A 666 11.94 -5.91 -48.45
CA VAL A 666 10.79 -5.00 -48.65
C VAL A 666 9.45 -5.74 -48.57
N GLU A 667 9.33 -6.93 -49.16
CA GLU A 667 8.07 -7.69 -49.16
C GLU A 667 7.70 -8.19 -47.76
N GLY A 668 8.68 -8.71 -47.01
CA GLY A 668 8.49 -9.10 -45.61
C GLY A 668 8.07 -7.93 -44.72
N ALA A 669 8.72 -6.77 -44.90
CA ALA A 669 8.37 -5.55 -44.18
C ALA A 669 6.94 -5.09 -44.45
N ARG A 670 6.57 -5.02 -45.74
CA ARG A 670 5.22 -4.63 -46.18
C ARG A 670 4.15 -5.57 -45.65
N SER A 671 4.41 -6.89 -45.70
CA SER A 671 3.50 -7.91 -45.16
C SER A 671 3.29 -7.73 -43.65
N SER A 672 4.39 -7.61 -42.89
CA SER A 672 4.36 -7.48 -41.43
C SER A 672 3.62 -6.21 -40.98
N TYR A 673 3.89 -5.06 -41.61
CA TYR A 673 3.16 -3.82 -41.30
C TYR A 673 1.67 -3.91 -41.62
N ARG A 674 1.28 -4.49 -42.76
CA ARG A 674 -0.15 -4.67 -43.10
C ARG A 674 -0.88 -5.57 -42.13
N GLN A 675 -0.24 -6.66 -41.69
CA GLN A 675 -0.81 -7.54 -40.67
C GLN A 675 -0.95 -6.81 -39.33
N ALA A 676 0.07 -6.06 -38.89
CA ALA A 676 0.00 -5.24 -37.68
C ALA A 676 -1.15 -4.23 -37.73
N ILE A 677 -1.31 -3.49 -38.85
CA ILE A 677 -2.41 -2.55 -39.08
C ILE A 677 -3.77 -3.24 -38.94
N GLN A 678 -3.93 -4.44 -39.52
CA GLN A 678 -5.18 -5.18 -39.42
C GLN A 678 -5.48 -5.62 -37.98
N LEU A 679 -4.48 -6.11 -37.25
CA LEU A 679 -4.65 -6.48 -35.84
C LEU A 679 -5.00 -5.25 -34.98
N TYR A 680 -4.30 -4.12 -35.15
CA TYR A 680 -4.65 -2.89 -34.44
C TYR A 680 -6.06 -2.40 -34.77
N ARG A 681 -6.48 -2.52 -36.04
CA ARG A 681 -7.85 -2.17 -36.47
C ARG A 681 -8.90 -3.03 -35.77
N THR A 682 -8.67 -4.35 -35.67
CA THR A 682 -9.59 -5.25 -34.95
C THR A 682 -9.72 -4.90 -33.47
N GLN A 683 -8.63 -4.46 -32.85
CA GLN A 683 -8.58 -4.07 -31.44
C GLN A 683 -8.87 -2.58 -31.19
N ARG A 684 -9.21 -1.80 -32.23
CA ARG A 684 -9.38 -0.34 -32.18
C ARG A 684 -8.20 0.38 -31.51
N ALA A 685 -7.00 -0.16 -31.68
CA ALA A 685 -5.76 0.35 -31.12
C ALA A 685 -5.13 1.39 -32.06
N ASN A 686 -5.81 2.52 -32.24
CA ASN A 686 -5.51 3.54 -33.26
C ASN A 686 -4.09 4.12 -33.20
N LEU A 687 -3.49 4.25 -32.01
CA LEU A 687 -2.12 4.74 -31.88
C LEU A 687 -1.08 3.76 -32.47
N GLY A 688 -1.26 2.46 -32.21
CA GLY A 688 -0.43 1.42 -32.81
C GLY A 688 -0.63 1.36 -34.33
N MET A 689 -1.90 1.48 -34.76
CA MET A 689 -2.25 1.56 -36.18
C MET A 689 -1.57 2.75 -36.88
N ALA A 690 -1.60 3.94 -36.26
CA ALA A 690 -0.95 5.14 -36.79
C ALA A 690 0.57 4.96 -36.89
N ASN A 691 1.21 4.38 -35.87
CA ASN A 691 2.64 4.08 -35.90
C ASN A 691 2.99 3.10 -37.04
N ALA A 692 2.21 2.04 -37.22
CA ALA A 692 2.43 1.06 -38.29
C ALA A 692 2.16 1.64 -39.68
N LEU A 693 1.15 2.50 -39.83
CA LEU A 693 0.89 3.26 -41.07
C LEU A 693 2.05 4.20 -41.39
N LYS A 694 2.58 4.91 -40.39
CA LYS A 694 3.75 5.77 -40.56
C LYS A 694 4.98 4.96 -40.98
N SER A 695 5.25 3.82 -40.34
CA SER A 695 6.34 2.91 -40.73
C SER A 695 6.16 2.32 -42.14
N LEU A 696 4.92 2.03 -42.54
CA LEU A 696 4.61 1.59 -43.91
C LEU A 696 4.78 2.74 -44.91
N GLY A 697 4.40 3.96 -44.55
CA GLY A 697 4.65 5.17 -45.34
C GLY A 697 6.14 5.41 -45.57
N ASP A 698 6.96 5.28 -44.52
CA ASP A 698 8.42 5.34 -44.63
C ASP A 698 8.95 4.26 -45.60
N LEU A 699 8.46 3.02 -45.51
CA LEU A 699 8.86 1.92 -46.40
C LEU A 699 8.49 2.21 -47.86
N GLU A 700 7.28 2.69 -48.13
CA GLU A 700 6.85 3.02 -49.50
C GLU A 700 7.62 4.23 -50.04
N ALA A 701 7.99 5.19 -49.18
CA ALA A 701 8.87 6.29 -49.54
C ALA A 701 10.28 5.79 -49.94
N ASP A 702 10.86 4.89 -49.14
CA ASP A 702 12.15 4.24 -49.43
C ASP A 702 12.12 3.48 -50.77
N CYS A 703 10.96 2.93 -51.16
CA CYS A 703 10.74 2.22 -52.42
C CYS A 703 10.41 3.13 -53.62
N GLY A 704 10.25 4.45 -53.42
CA GLY A 704 9.81 5.38 -54.46
C GLY A 704 8.30 5.34 -54.78
N ALA A 705 7.50 4.59 -54.01
CA ALA A 705 6.04 4.51 -54.15
C ALA A 705 5.35 5.70 -53.47
N HIS A 706 5.63 6.89 -53.98
CA HIS A 706 5.34 8.16 -53.32
C HIS A 706 3.85 8.42 -53.03
N VAL A 707 2.95 8.08 -53.95
CA VAL A 707 1.50 8.27 -53.76
C VAL A 707 1.02 7.45 -52.55
N LEU A 708 1.44 6.18 -52.48
CA LEU A 708 1.12 5.32 -51.35
C LEU A 708 1.74 5.85 -50.05
N ALA A 709 2.97 6.35 -50.08
CA ALA A 709 3.59 6.94 -48.89
C ALA A 709 2.76 8.12 -48.35
N PHE A 710 2.32 9.03 -49.21
CA PHE A 710 1.43 10.14 -48.83
C PHE A 710 0.11 9.66 -48.23
N ASP A 711 -0.54 8.67 -48.85
CA ASP A 711 -1.80 8.12 -48.36
C ASP A 711 -1.64 7.53 -46.95
N HIS A 712 -0.57 6.79 -46.69
CA HIS A 712 -0.30 6.22 -45.36
C HIS A 712 0.05 7.31 -44.33
N TYR A 713 0.83 8.33 -44.71
CA TYR A 713 1.13 9.45 -43.81
C TYR A 713 -0.12 10.24 -43.44
N ASN A 714 -1.00 10.55 -44.41
CA ASN A 714 -2.26 11.25 -44.14
C ASN A 714 -3.14 10.44 -43.18
N GLN A 715 -3.30 9.13 -43.42
CA GLN A 715 -4.03 8.25 -42.49
C GLN A 715 -3.41 8.24 -41.08
N ALA A 716 -2.08 8.22 -40.98
CA ALA A 716 -1.41 8.30 -39.69
C ALA A 716 -1.63 9.66 -39.01
N ILE A 717 -1.54 10.77 -39.74
CA ILE A 717 -1.79 12.14 -39.25
C ILE A 717 -3.23 12.28 -38.72
N ASP A 718 -4.21 11.78 -39.47
CA ASP A 718 -5.62 11.81 -39.08
C ASP A 718 -5.85 11.01 -37.80
N LEU A 719 -5.27 9.80 -37.71
CA LEU A 719 -5.36 8.98 -36.51
C LEU A 719 -4.64 9.63 -35.32
N TYR A 720 -3.44 10.18 -35.49
CA TYR A 720 -2.77 10.89 -34.39
C TYR A 720 -3.54 12.13 -33.96
N GLY A 721 -4.18 12.85 -34.89
CA GLY A 721 -5.06 13.98 -34.60
C GLY A 721 -6.29 13.57 -33.79
N ALA A 722 -6.98 12.52 -34.23
CA ALA A 722 -8.13 11.94 -33.52
C ALA A 722 -7.74 11.45 -32.12
N GLU A 723 -6.54 10.90 -31.97
CA GLU A 723 -6.01 10.40 -30.70
C GLU A 723 -5.28 11.45 -29.85
N GLN A 724 -5.30 12.72 -30.26
CA GLN A 724 -4.61 13.83 -29.59
C GLN A 724 -3.13 13.54 -29.29
N ASN A 725 -2.47 12.76 -30.15
CA ASN A 725 -1.04 12.51 -30.05
C ASN A 725 -0.28 13.51 -30.92
N ALA A 726 -0.10 14.70 -30.36
CA ALA A 726 0.56 15.83 -31.02
C ALA A 726 1.96 15.46 -31.53
N ILE A 727 2.78 14.79 -30.71
CA ILE A 727 4.13 14.36 -31.10
C ILE A 727 4.09 13.33 -32.24
N GLY A 728 3.19 12.36 -32.20
CA GLY A 728 3.00 11.40 -33.31
C GLY A 728 2.63 12.10 -34.61
N LYS A 729 1.69 13.05 -34.54
CA LYS A 729 1.28 13.88 -35.68
C LYS A 729 2.46 14.67 -36.25
N ALA A 730 3.24 15.33 -35.40
CA ALA A 730 4.42 16.09 -35.82
C ALA A 730 5.49 15.20 -36.48
N ASN A 731 5.74 14.00 -35.96
CA ASN A 731 6.67 13.04 -36.58
C ASN A 731 6.20 12.61 -37.98
N ALA A 732 4.90 12.36 -38.17
CA ALA A 732 4.35 11.99 -39.47
C ALA A 732 4.38 13.16 -40.47
N LEU A 733 4.06 14.38 -40.02
CA LEU A 733 4.21 15.60 -40.81
C LEU A 733 5.67 15.84 -41.24
N GLN A 734 6.63 15.60 -40.34
CA GLN A 734 8.04 15.71 -40.63
C GLN A 734 8.48 14.69 -41.69
N SER A 735 8.10 13.40 -41.55
CA SER A 735 8.41 12.37 -42.56
C SER A 735 7.75 12.66 -43.93
N MET A 736 6.56 13.25 -43.94
CA MET A 736 5.92 13.74 -45.16
C MET A 736 6.68 14.94 -45.77
N GLY A 737 7.17 15.86 -44.94
CA GLY A 737 8.04 16.96 -45.35
C GLY A 737 9.36 16.47 -45.97
N ASP A 738 9.99 15.46 -45.35
CA ASP A 738 11.22 14.83 -45.86
C ASP A 738 11.01 14.24 -47.26
N LEU A 739 9.88 13.57 -47.47
CA LEU A 739 9.48 13.02 -48.77
C LEU A 739 9.28 14.13 -49.82
N LEU A 740 8.57 15.21 -49.47
CA LEU A 740 8.34 16.36 -50.36
C LEU A 740 9.66 17.05 -50.72
N ARG A 741 10.57 17.21 -49.75
CA ARG A 741 11.91 17.78 -49.96
C ARG A 741 12.73 16.90 -50.90
N ALA A 742 12.71 15.58 -50.73
CA ALA A 742 13.39 14.64 -51.64
C ALA A 742 12.85 14.73 -53.08
N GLN A 743 11.56 15.03 -53.25
CA GLN A 743 10.92 15.31 -54.55
C GLN A 743 11.15 16.73 -55.07
N LYS A 744 11.93 17.56 -54.36
CA LYS A 744 12.16 18.98 -54.68
C LYS A 744 10.89 19.85 -54.67
N ARG A 745 9.83 19.40 -54.00
CA ARG A 745 8.59 20.16 -53.78
C ARG A 745 8.73 21.04 -52.54
N TYR A 746 9.66 21.98 -52.60
CA TYR A 746 10.16 22.71 -51.44
C TYR A 746 9.10 23.56 -50.73
N LEU A 747 8.19 24.21 -51.45
CA LEU A 747 7.12 25.02 -50.84
C LEU A 747 6.15 24.17 -50.00
N GLU A 748 5.77 23.00 -50.51
CA GLU A 748 4.90 22.06 -49.79
C GLU A 748 5.62 21.39 -48.61
N ALA A 749 6.91 21.09 -48.77
CA ALA A 749 7.74 20.61 -47.67
C ALA A 749 7.81 21.65 -46.53
N GLU A 750 7.99 22.92 -46.88
CA GLU A 750 8.02 24.03 -45.92
C GLU A 750 6.73 24.12 -45.10
N GLU A 751 5.56 23.97 -45.75
CA GLU A 751 4.26 23.97 -45.09
C GLU A 751 4.17 22.86 -44.03
N ARG A 752 4.49 21.61 -44.41
CA ARG A 752 4.46 20.46 -43.50
C ARG A 752 5.44 20.61 -42.34
N TYR A 753 6.65 21.10 -42.59
CA TYR A 753 7.62 21.35 -41.53
C TYR A 753 7.20 22.48 -40.59
N ARG A 754 6.58 23.56 -41.08
CA ARG A 754 6.06 24.63 -40.22
C ARG A 754 4.94 24.13 -39.30
N GLU A 755 4.05 23.27 -39.81
CA GLU A 755 3.03 22.60 -38.98
C GLU A 755 3.69 21.73 -37.89
N ALA A 756 4.66 20.89 -38.26
CA ALA A 756 5.41 20.07 -37.30
C ALA A 756 6.15 20.92 -36.26
N ARG A 757 6.78 22.02 -36.69
CA ARG A 757 7.49 22.98 -35.82
C ARG A 757 6.57 23.54 -34.74
N GLY A 758 5.41 24.06 -35.11
CA GLY A 758 4.47 24.64 -34.16
C GLY A 758 3.98 23.64 -33.11
N ILE A 759 3.81 22.37 -33.52
CA ILE A 759 3.49 21.30 -32.58
C ILE A 759 4.66 21.01 -31.64
N TYR A 760 5.88 20.83 -32.15
CA TYR A 760 7.03 20.57 -31.28
C TYR A 760 7.37 21.73 -30.33
N GLU A 761 7.14 22.98 -30.73
CA GLU A 761 7.24 24.15 -29.86
C GLU A 761 6.23 24.08 -28.73
N THR A 762 4.96 23.83 -29.04
CA THR A 762 3.86 23.74 -28.07
C THR A 762 4.08 22.59 -27.08
N GLU A 763 4.59 21.46 -27.56
CA GLU A 763 4.86 20.25 -26.77
C GLU A 763 6.26 20.28 -26.10
N ASN A 764 7.01 21.38 -26.22
CA ASN A 764 8.36 21.57 -25.69
C ASN A 764 9.34 20.42 -26.08
N ASN A 765 9.16 19.83 -27.26
CA ASN A 765 10.02 18.76 -27.76
C ASN A 765 11.22 19.35 -28.51
N LYS A 766 12.25 19.73 -27.75
CA LYS A 766 13.49 20.32 -28.28
C LYS A 766 14.20 19.48 -29.34
N THR A 767 14.12 18.15 -29.25
CA THR A 767 14.78 17.26 -30.22
C THR A 767 14.09 17.34 -31.57
N GLY A 768 12.77 17.12 -31.62
CA GLY A 768 11.99 17.22 -32.85
C GLY A 768 12.02 18.62 -33.45
N LEU A 769 11.98 19.64 -32.58
CA LEU A 769 12.09 21.04 -32.99
C LEU A 769 13.42 21.34 -33.68
N ALA A 770 14.56 20.93 -33.10
CA ALA A 770 15.87 21.15 -33.69
C ALA A 770 16.04 20.46 -35.06
N TYR A 771 15.58 19.21 -35.20
CA TYR A 771 15.58 18.52 -36.50
C TYR A 771 14.71 19.23 -37.54
N THR A 772 13.49 19.64 -37.14
CA THR A 772 12.56 20.31 -38.04
C THR A 772 13.09 21.67 -38.50
N LEU A 773 13.73 22.42 -37.60
CA LEU A 773 14.41 23.68 -37.93
C LEU A 773 15.58 23.46 -38.90
N ALA A 774 16.35 22.38 -38.74
CA ALA A 774 17.43 22.02 -39.66
C ALA A 774 16.89 21.70 -41.06
N GLU A 775 15.77 20.98 -41.17
CA GLU A 775 15.13 20.72 -42.46
C GLU A 775 14.53 21.99 -43.09
N LEU A 776 13.94 22.87 -42.28
CA LEU A 776 13.49 24.19 -42.74
C LEU A 776 14.66 25.02 -43.27
N ALA A 777 15.85 24.93 -42.67
CA ALA A 777 17.05 25.57 -43.19
C ALA A 777 17.42 25.02 -44.59
N ARG A 778 17.40 23.70 -44.78
CA ARG A 778 17.63 23.08 -46.11
C ARG A 778 16.60 23.53 -47.15
N VAL A 779 15.33 23.60 -46.76
CA VAL A 779 14.25 24.04 -47.66
C VAL A 779 14.40 25.52 -48.03
N ALA A 780 14.67 26.40 -47.06
CA ALA A 780 14.91 27.82 -47.31
C ALA A 780 16.12 28.06 -48.23
N HIS A 781 17.21 27.33 -48.01
CA HIS A 781 18.38 27.39 -48.87
C HIS A 781 18.07 26.95 -50.31
N ALA A 782 17.31 25.86 -50.48
CA ALA A 782 16.89 25.39 -51.80
C ALA A 782 15.95 26.36 -52.52
N LEU A 783 15.21 27.19 -51.77
CA LEU A 783 14.38 28.29 -52.28
C LEU A 783 15.16 29.61 -52.46
N CYS A 784 16.49 29.59 -52.26
CA CYS A 784 17.38 30.74 -52.34
C CYS A 784 17.12 31.84 -51.28
N ASP A 785 16.39 31.53 -50.20
CA ASP A 785 16.26 32.41 -49.03
C ASP A 785 17.38 32.11 -48.02
N PHE A 786 18.59 32.54 -48.36
CA PHE A 786 19.79 32.27 -47.56
C PHE A 786 19.75 32.92 -46.18
N ALA A 787 19.10 34.08 -46.05
CA ALA A 787 18.95 34.76 -44.77
C ALA A 787 18.07 33.94 -43.82
N LEU A 788 16.94 33.44 -44.31
CA LEU A 788 16.05 32.58 -43.53
C LEU A 788 16.68 31.22 -43.25
N SER A 789 17.44 30.66 -44.19
CA SER A 789 18.21 29.43 -43.99
C SER A 789 19.18 29.55 -42.81
N VAL A 790 19.97 30.62 -42.74
CA VAL A 790 20.93 30.84 -41.65
C VAL A 790 20.18 30.99 -40.32
N LYS A 791 19.11 31.79 -40.30
CA LYS A 791 18.28 31.98 -39.12
C LYS A 791 17.73 30.68 -38.56
N TYR A 792 17.20 29.79 -39.41
CA TYR A 792 16.70 28.49 -38.96
C TYR A 792 17.80 27.59 -38.42
N LEU A 793 19.00 27.62 -39.03
CA LEU A 793 20.13 26.84 -38.54
C LEU A 793 20.64 27.33 -37.17
N GLU A 794 20.64 28.64 -36.93
CA GLU A 794 20.95 29.23 -35.63
C GLU A 794 19.92 28.81 -34.57
N GLN A 795 18.63 28.94 -34.87
CA GLN A 795 17.55 28.49 -33.98
C GLN A 795 17.63 26.98 -33.69
N ALA A 796 17.98 26.18 -34.70
CA ALA A 796 18.16 24.74 -34.54
C ALA A 796 19.31 24.45 -33.54
N ARG A 797 20.42 25.17 -33.62
CA ARG A 797 21.56 25.04 -32.69
C ARG A 797 21.22 25.47 -31.27
N GLU A 798 20.51 26.58 -31.11
CA GLU A 798 20.07 27.06 -29.79
C GLU A 798 19.09 26.10 -29.12
N THR A 799 18.23 25.48 -29.92
CA THR A 799 17.22 24.52 -29.45
C THR A 799 17.82 23.14 -29.18
N ALA A 800 18.84 22.75 -29.95
CA ALA A 800 19.38 21.40 -29.94
C ALA A 800 19.83 20.98 -28.54
N PRO A 801 19.29 19.86 -28.00
CA PRO A 801 19.80 19.31 -26.75
C PRO A 801 21.27 18.91 -26.91
N ALA A 802 22.02 18.85 -25.81
CA ALA A 802 23.45 18.53 -25.75
C ALA A 802 23.86 17.12 -26.28
N SER A 803 22.95 16.43 -26.97
CA SER A 803 23.19 15.12 -27.58
C SER A 803 24.13 15.22 -28.76
N THR A 804 25.04 14.26 -28.88
CA THR A 804 25.91 14.10 -30.05
C THR A 804 25.12 13.92 -31.33
N ALA A 805 24.11 13.03 -31.41
CA ALA A 805 23.43 12.73 -32.67
C ALA A 805 22.70 13.91 -33.34
N VAL A 806 22.00 14.77 -32.58
CA VAL A 806 21.37 15.99 -33.13
C VAL A 806 22.43 17.00 -33.56
N GLN A 807 23.49 17.16 -32.75
CA GLN A 807 24.59 18.06 -33.07
C GLN A 807 25.36 17.58 -34.31
N ASP A 808 25.64 16.28 -34.43
CA ASP A 808 26.28 15.64 -35.58
C ASP A 808 25.42 15.80 -36.83
N TYR A 809 24.10 15.67 -36.68
CA TYR A 809 23.16 15.95 -37.75
C TYR A 809 23.21 17.41 -38.20
N LEU A 810 23.16 18.35 -37.26
CA LEU A 810 23.26 19.78 -37.56
C LEU A 810 24.59 20.14 -38.23
N ILE A 811 25.70 19.56 -37.77
CA ILE A 811 27.02 19.71 -38.40
C ILE A 811 26.99 19.17 -39.84
N THR A 812 26.30 18.06 -40.09
CA THR A 812 26.14 17.50 -41.43
C THR A 812 25.34 18.44 -42.32
N VAL A 813 24.19 18.92 -41.84
CA VAL A 813 23.36 19.91 -42.55
C VAL A 813 24.16 21.18 -42.85
N GLU A 814 24.89 21.71 -41.87
CA GLU A 814 25.71 22.92 -42.04
C GLU A 814 26.81 22.73 -43.09
N ARG A 815 27.46 21.55 -43.12
CA ARG A 815 28.45 21.22 -44.16
C ARG A 815 27.82 21.12 -45.54
N GLU A 816 26.61 20.58 -45.66
CA GLU A 816 25.88 20.54 -46.93
C GLU A 816 25.53 21.95 -47.41
N LEU A 817 25.00 22.80 -46.52
CA LEU A 817 24.59 24.17 -46.83
C LEU A 817 25.76 25.11 -47.16
N ARG A 818 26.99 24.78 -46.73
CA ARG A 818 28.20 25.53 -47.08
C ARG A 818 28.85 25.10 -48.41
N ARG A 819 28.44 23.94 -48.96
CA ARG A 819 28.99 23.40 -50.22
C ARG A 819 28.20 23.85 -51.46
N HIS A 820 27.03 24.42 -51.25
CA HIS A 820 26.13 24.98 -52.24
C HIS A 820 26.03 26.49 -52.03
#